data_AF-A0A7Z9SF05-F1
#
_entry.id   AF-A0A7Z9SF05-F1
#
_cell.length_a   1.000
_cell.length_b   1.000
_cell.length_c   1.000
_cell.angle_alpha   90.00
_cell.angle_beta   90.00
_cell.angle_gamma   90.00
#
_symmetry.space_group_name_H-M   'P 1'
#
loop_
_entity.id
_entity.type
_entity.pdbx_description
1 polymer ?
#
loop_
_entity_poly.entity_id
_entity_poly.type
_entity_poly.pdbx_seq_one_letter_code
_entity_poly.pdbx_strand_id
1 'polypeptide(L)'
;ALLITSGFVDLLEIGNQARPELFDLSIVKPEQLYHSVSEVHERLDAEGNIILELDEERLGRDLKDLYSSGIKSVAIVLMHSWKNPMHEERCYDVAHKIGFENISISSRIMPIIKIVGRGQTTVVDSYLYPILSQYISSLRSELGGIPIELMQSSGGLTDDLSLTGKDAILSGPAGGVIGSAAVGNANNLDCIIGFDMGGTSTDVSRYDGSFTRVTELEAGGITFQTSSLDIKTVAAGGGSLLWFDGRKLQVGPESAGANPGPVCYGLDGKLTLTDANLLLGRINPDFFPQVFGPEQNQKLNTSESEDNFENLRSEVNKSTLSSLSSEELALGFVDIANEKMAGAIKEISVSRGYDVREHALVCFGGAAPQHCCGIARILGIKRIVIHPLSSLLSAYGIANSKQFRYGLRSMVLKFDSQSHVEALSGIQSLESPLIEEIQKLGVSPDNITKKHFMDLRVAGTDSTITIPCSNFDQMVGYFEERHRNLFGFSPSGELEIANIRVEVSGSRTEIEEQKPNPDLSRPAMIGQSEVYFNHQFMSTSIYSRDSLPEGFELAGPAMITDLNSTIVIEPGFTAGINGFGHIVIDQKTFHKSQITTEKDPVSLEIFNNLFMSIAEQMGFTLKNTAHSVNIKERLDFSCALFDDEGNLVANAPHVPVHLGAMGESVKSIIASNEGRMKDGDFYLINNPHKGGSHLPDLTVISPVFSGSQEPIFYAASRGHHADIGGITPGSIPPFSTSIHEEGIIIDNFLIVENGILKEKEFEDLMRSSENPARNIEERKHDINAQIAAVRKGILEIDS
;
A
#
# COMPACT_ATOMS: atom_id res chain seq x y z
N ALA A 1 28.71 -6.58 2.27
CA ALA A 1 28.87 -6.72 3.72
C ALA A 1 28.15 -5.59 4.42
N LEU A 2 27.77 -5.79 5.69
CA LEU A 2 27.23 -4.76 6.57
C LEU A 2 28.30 -4.35 7.58
N LEU A 3 28.58 -3.06 7.68
CA LEU A 3 29.32 -2.46 8.78
C LEU A 3 28.33 -1.85 9.75
N ILE A 4 28.39 -2.24 11.01
CA ILE A 4 27.46 -1.80 12.05
C ILE A 4 28.18 -1.53 13.36
N THR A 5 27.65 -0.61 14.17
CA THR A 5 28.20 -0.33 15.50
C THR A 5 28.30 -1.60 16.35
N SER A 6 29.41 -1.77 17.07
CA SER A 6 29.64 -2.90 17.97
C SER A 6 28.48 -3.12 18.96
N GLY A 7 28.10 -4.38 19.14
CA GLY A 7 26.97 -4.83 19.96
C GLY A 7 25.64 -4.97 19.19
N PHE A 8 25.65 -4.74 17.87
CA PHE A 8 24.45 -4.79 17.02
C PHE A 8 24.58 -5.72 15.81
N VAL A 9 25.50 -6.69 15.86
CA VAL A 9 25.75 -7.65 14.76
C VAL A 9 24.48 -8.31 14.19
N ASP A 10 23.53 -8.68 15.05
CA ASP A 10 22.29 -9.38 14.66
C ASP A 10 21.09 -8.45 14.42
N LEU A 11 21.29 -7.12 14.47
CA LEU A 11 20.19 -6.15 14.52
C LEU A 11 19.23 -6.26 13.32
N LEU A 12 19.75 -6.36 12.10
CA LEU A 12 18.90 -6.44 10.89
C LEU A 12 18.26 -7.83 10.70
N GLU A 13 18.89 -8.88 11.23
CA GLU A 13 18.32 -10.24 11.23
C GLU A 13 17.17 -10.39 12.25
N ILE A 14 17.27 -9.69 13.38
CA ILE A 14 16.18 -9.59 14.36
C ILE A 14 15.03 -8.75 13.79
N GLY A 15 15.35 -7.65 13.10
CA GLY A 15 14.36 -6.74 12.51
C GLY A 15 13.46 -6.11 13.58
N ASN A 16 12.14 -6.16 13.36
CA ASN A 16 11.12 -5.67 14.29
C ASN A 16 10.38 -6.80 15.05
N GLN A 17 10.81 -8.06 14.89
CA GLN A 17 10.17 -9.26 15.45
C GLN A 17 8.70 -9.49 15.02
N ALA A 18 8.18 -8.73 14.05
CA ALA A 18 6.83 -8.92 13.54
C ALA A 18 6.72 -10.24 12.77
N ARG A 19 5.54 -10.87 12.86
CA ARG A 19 5.21 -12.10 12.15
C ARG A 19 4.23 -11.78 11.02
N PRO A 20 4.62 -11.93 9.75
CA PRO A 20 3.70 -11.71 8.63
C PRO A 20 2.47 -12.62 8.73
N GLU A 21 2.71 -13.92 8.94
CA GLU A 21 1.68 -14.92 9.16
C GLU A 21 1.65 -15.36 10.63
N LEU A 22 0.80 -14.71 11.42
CA LEU A 22 0.66 -14.92 12.87
C LEU A 22 0.35 -16.37 13.24
N PHE A 23 -0.38 -17.10 12.39
CA PHE A 23 -0.84 -18.46 12.66
C PHE A 23 0.13 -19.55 12.20
N ASP A 24 1.18 -19.21 11.47
CA ASP A 24 2.05 -20.21 10.86
C ASP A 24 3.01 -20.81 11.89
N LEU A 25 2.93 -22.12 12.16
CA LEU A 25 3.73 -22.72 13.25
C LEU A 25 5.25 -22.71 12.95
N SER A 26 5.61 -22.66 11.67
CA SER A 26 6.98 -22.70 11.18
C SER A 26 7.33 -21.39 10.47
N ILE A 27 7.65 -20.35 11.25
CA ILE A 27 8.00 -19.03 10.70
C ILE A 27 9.25 -19.15 9.83
N VAL A 28 9.13 -18.77 8.55
CA VAL A 28 10.26 -18.60 7.64
C VAL A 28 10.60 -17.12 7.57
N LYS A 29 11.80 -16.75 8.05
CA LYS A 29 12.29 -15.38 7.90
C LYS A 29 12.78 -15.13 6.47
N PRO A 30 12.64 -13.90 5.95
CA PRO A 30 13.28 -13.50 4.69
C PRO A 30 14.80 -13.72 4.73
N GLU A 31 15.37 -14.09 3.59
CA GLU A 31 16.82 -14.21 3.44
C GLU A 31 17.49 -12.82 3.56
N GLN A 32 18.65 -12.76 4.22
CA GLN A 32 19.40 -11.51 4.37
C GLN A 32 20.15 -11.18 3.07
N LEU A 33 20.09 -9.92 2.63
CA LEU A 33 20.81 -9.45 1.43
C LEU A 33 22.32 -9.31 1.63
N TYR A 34 22.80 -9.37 2.87
CA TYR A 34 24.22 -9.29 3.19
C TYR A 34 24.77 -10.67 3.57
N HIS A 35 26.00 -10.95 3.14
CA HIS A 35 26.68 -12.21 3.46
C HIS A 35 27.52 -12.16 4.76
N SER A 36 28.03 -10.99 5.12
CA SER A 36 28.94 -10.83 6.26
C SER A 36 28.68 -9.50 6.97
N VAL A 37 28.83 -9.52 8.30
CA VAL A 37 28.71 -8.37 9.18
C VAL A 37 30.05 -8.11 9.85
N SER A 38 30.47 -6.85 9.89
CA SER A 38 31.67 -6.39 10.62
C SER A 38 31.24 -5.33 11.62
N GLU A 39 31.56 -5.59 12.88
CA GLU A 39 31.31 -4.64 13.96
C GLU A 39 32.39 -3.56 13.98
N VAL A 40 31.98 -2.33 13.72
CA VAL A 40 32.82 -1.15 13.86
C VAL A 40 32.92 -0.82 15.35
N HIS A 41 34.10 -0.45 15.82
CA HIS A 41 34.35 -0.15 17.22
C HIS A 41 34.33 1.37 17.44
N GLU A 42 33.13 1.89 17.66
CA GLU A 42 32.79 3.30 17.85
C GLU A 42 31.46 3.42 18.61
N ARG A 43 31.15 4.60 19.17
CA ARG A 43 29.83 4.86 19.75
C ARG A 43 29.51 6.34 19.83
N LEU A 44 28.28 6.68 19.47
CA LEU A 44 27.69 8.01 19.67
C LEU A 44 26.51 7.92 20.67
N ASP A 45 26.25 9.00 21.41
CA ASP A 45 25.00 9.17 22.19
C ASP A 45 23.84 9.67 21.32
N ALA A 46 22.66 9.88 21.94
CA ALA A 46 21.45 10.30 21.23
C ALA A 46 21.53 11.74 20.70
N GLU A 47 22.37 12.57 21.33
CA GLU A 47 22.65 13.95 20.96
C GLU A 47 23.72 14.03 19.84
N GLY A 48 24.39 12.92 19.52
CA GLY A 48 25.42 12.80 18.50
C GLY A 48 26.84 13.06 19.00
N ASN A 49 27.05 13.14 20.32
CA ASN A 49 28.38 13.26 20.92
C ASN A 49 29.10 11.91 20.91
N ILE A 50 30.42 11.97 20.85
CA ILE A 50 31.27 10.78 20.82
C ILE A 50 31.37 10.20 22.24
N ILE A 51 30.88 8.98 22.42
CA ILE A 51 31.12 8.16 23.61
C ILE A 51 32.42 7.37 23.43
N LEU A 52 32.65 6.84 22.23
CA LEU A 52 33.80 6.03 21.88
C LEU A 52 34.27 6.41 20.47
N GLU A 53 35.53 6.86 20.39
CA GLU A 53 36.20 7.21 19.13
C GLU A 53 36.28 6.01 18.18
N LEU A 54 36.23 6.29 16.87
CA LEU A 54 36.39 5.28 15.83
C LEU A 54 37.79 4.68 15.83
N ASP A 55 37.88 3.36 16.01
CA ASP A 55 39.13 2.61 15.83
C ASP A 55 39.42 2.37 14.33
N GLU A 56 40.05 3.34 13.67
CA GLU A 56 40.41 3.25 12.24
C GLU A 56 41.41 2.12 11.93
N GLU A 57 42.28 1.75 12.87
CA GLU A 57 43.27 0.69 12.66
C GLU A 57 42.61 -0.69 12.62
N ARG A 58 41.68 -0.96 13.55
CA ARG A 58 40.87 -2.18 13.53
C ARG A 58 39.97 -2.21 12.31
N LEU A 59 39.24 -1.12 12.03
CA LEU A 59 38.38 -1.01 10.85
C LEU A 59 39.16 -1.31 9.56
N GLY A 60 40.37 -0.75 9.42
CA GLY A 60 41.21 -0.98 8.25
C GLY A 60 41.70 -2.41 8.09
N ARG A 61 41.83 -3.18 9.18
CA ARG A 61 42.12 -4.63 9.12
C ARG A 61 40.88 -5.40 8.71
N ASP A 62 39.76 -5.17 9.39
CA ASP A 62 38.50 -5.88 9.14
C ASP A 62 38.01 -5.68 7.70
N LEU A 63 38.11 -4.46 7.16
CA LEU A 63 37.78 -4.16 5.77
C LEU A 63 38.73 -4.81 4.75
N LYS A 64 40.03 -4.94 5.07
CA LYS A 64 40.97 -5.66 4.19
C LYS A 64 40.62 -7.14 4.13
N ASP A 65 40.29 -7.74 5.26
CA ASP A 65 39.89 -9.15 5.33
C ASP A 65 38.61 -9.40 4.52
N LEU A 66 37.60 -8.53 4.67
CA LEU A 66 36.37 -8.56 3.84
C LEU A 66 36.68 -8.40 2.35
N TYR A 67 37.56 -7.46 1.99
CA TYR A 67 37.91 -7.23 0.59
C TYR A 67 38.64 -8.45 -0.01
N SER A 68 39.53 -9.07 0.76
CA SER A 68 40.27 -10.28 0.39
C SER A 68 39.38 -11.53 0.31
N SER A 69 38.25 -11.58 1.03
CA SER A 69 37.27 -12.67 0.92
C SER A 69 36.36 -12.57 -0.31
N GLY A 70 36.56 -11.56 -1.17
CA GLY A 70 35.82 -11.38 -2.41
C GLY A 70 34.64 -10.41 -2.33
N ILE A 71 34.38 -9.81 -1.17
CA ILE A 71 33.30 -8.81 -1.02
C ILE A 71 33.75 -7.48 -1.64
N LYS A 72 32.91 -6.92 -2.51
CA LYS A 72 33.17 -5.64 -3.23
C LYS A 72 32.17 -4.53 -2.92
N SER A 73 31.08 -4.85 -2.22
CA SER A 73 30.05 -3.89 -1.82
C SER A 73 29.88 -3.86 -0.30
N VAL A 74 29.77 -2.67 0.25
CA VAL A 74 29.63 -2.44 1.70
C VAL A 74 28.51 -1.44 1.99
N ALA A 75 27.61 -1.82 2.91
CA ALA A 75 26.65 -0.93 3.55
C ALA A 75 27.20 -0.52 4.93
N ILE A 76 27.21 0.78 5.25
CA ILE A 76 27.71 1.33 6.51
C ILE A 76 26.54 1.94 7.28
N VAL A 77 26.22 1.37 8.44
CA VAL A 77 25.04 1.72 9.25
C VAL A 77 25.45 1.84 10.71
N LEU A 78 25.75 3.05 11.18
CA LEU A 78 26.18 3.26 12.58
C LEU A 78 25.05 3.89 13.42
N MET A 79 25.07 3.63 14.72
CA MET A 79 24.11 4.18 15.68
C MET A 79 24.23 5.70 15.74
N HIS A 80 23.09 6.41 15.72
CA HIS A 80 23.00 7.87 15.74
C HIS A 80 23.74 8.64 14.60
N SER A 81 24.16 7.94 13.53
CA SER A 81 24.79 8.60 12.37
C SER A 81 23.89 9.62 11.64
N TRP A 82 22.57 9.47 11.78
CA TRP A 82 21.58 10.45 11.30
C TRP A 82 21.75 11.84 11.96
N LYS A 83 22.32 11.89 13.18
CA LYS A 83 22.57 13.12 13.94
C LYS A 83 23.99 13.62 13.72
N ASN A 84 24.97 12.71 13.72
CA ASN A 84 26.37 13.01 13.47
C ASN A 84 26.97 11.96 12.52
N PRO A 85 27.16 12.27 11.22
CA PRO A 85 27.61 11.30 10.23
C PRO A 85 29.13 11.05 10.24
N MET A 86 29.89 11.74 11.10
CA MET A 86 31.35 11.79 11.02
C MET A 86 32.01 10.40 10.99
N HIS A 87 31.61 9.46 11.85
CA HIS A 87 32.21 8.11 11.86
C HIS A 87 31.87 7.33 10.58
N GLU A 88 30.65 7.45 10.06
CA GLU A 88 30.27 6.80 8.81
C GLU A 88 31.07 7.32 7.61
N GLU A 89 31.29 8.63 7.56
CA GLU A 89 32.11 9.30 6.55
C GLU A 89 33.57 8.81 6.62
N ARG A 90 34.12 8.66 7.82
CA ARG A 90 35.45 8.06 8.02
C ARG A 90 35.49 6.60 7.59
N CYS A 91 34.45 5.82 7.88
CA CYS A 91 34.37 4.45 7.39
C CYS A 91 34.36 4.37 5.86
N TYR A 92 33.65 5.27 5.19
CA TYR A 92 33.68 5.39 3.74
C TYR A 92 35.08 5.69 3.22
N ASP A 93 35.79 6.67 3.79
CA ASP A 93 37.14 7.01 3.38
C ASP A 93 38.10 5.81 3.45
N VAL A 94 38.00 5.02 4.53
CA VAL A 94 38.85 3.82 4.73
C VAL A 94 38.48 2.72 3.75
N ALA A 95 37.18 2.43 3.56
CA ALA A 95 36.73 1.43 2.60
C ALA A 95 37.10 1.81 1.16
N HIS A 96 36.91 3.07 0.77
CA HIS A 96 37.28 3.57 -0.54
C HIS A 96 38.79 3.45 -0.79
N LYS A 97 39.64 3.77 0.19
CA LYS A 97 41.10 3.59 0.09
C LYS A 97 41.53 2.14 -0.08
N ILE A 98 40.78 1.18 0.44
CA ILE A 98 41.06 -0.26 0.29
C ILE A 98 40.67 -0.77 -1.10
N GLY A 99 39.76 -0.07 -1.79
CA GLY A 99 39.33 -0.38 -3.15
C GLY A 99 37.90 -0.91 -3.25
N PHE A 100 37.06 -0.72 -2.23
CA PHE A 100 35.63 -0.94 -2.38
C PHE A 100 35.05 0.10 -3.34
N GLU A 101 34.42 -0.35 -4.42
CA GLU A 101 33.82 0.52 -5.45
C GLU A 101 32.37 0.90 -5.09
N ASN A 102 31.67 0.03 -4.37
CA ASN A 102 30.25 0.19 -4.04
C ASN A 102 30.10 0.36 -2.53
N ILE A 103 29.96 1.61 -2.07
CA ILE A 103 29.88 1.94 -0.64
C ILE A 103 28.62 2.78 -0.40
N SER A 104 27.67 2.20 0.32
CA SER A 104 26.40 2.83 0.69
C SER A 104 26.47 3.29 2.15
N ILE A 105 26.25 4.58 2.39
CA ILE A 105 26.30 5.19 3.73
C ILE A 105 24.89 5.55 4.20
N SER A 106 24.52 5.10 5.40
CA SER A 106 23.16 5.25 5.88
C SER A 106 22.72 6.69 6.11
N SER A 107 23.62 7.56 6.59
CA SER A 107 23.38 8.99 6.77
C SER A 107 23.28 9.80 5.47
N ARG A 108 23.74 9.27 4.33
CA ARG A 108 23.53 9.90 3.02
C ARG A 108 22.25 9.42 2.35
N ILE A 109 21.97 8.13 2.46
CA ILE A 109 20.85 7.47 1.76
C ILE A 109 19.52 7.73 2.45
N MET A 110 19.50 7.64 3.78
CA MET A 110 18.28 7.77 4.57
C MET A 110 18.61 8.29 6.00
N PRO A 111 18.85 9.61 6.17
CA PRO A 111 19.23 10.22 7.46
C PRO A 111 18.05 10.34 8.44
N ILE A 112 17.45 9.20 8.78
CA ILE A 112 16.37 9.12 9.76
C ILE A 112 16.82 8.43 11.05
N ILE A 113 16.14 8.68 12.16
CA ILE A 113 16.49 8.11 13.47
C ILE A 113 16.42 6.57 13.53
N LYS A 114 15.43 5.94 12.89
CA LYS A 114 15.12 4.50 13.01
C LYS A 114 16.17 3.61 12.34
N ILE A 115 17.09 3.05 13.12
CA ILE A 115 18.26 2.30 12.61
C ILE A 115 17.90 1.02 11.83
N VAL A 116 16.83 0.30 12.18
CA VAL A 116 16.43 -0.92 11.44
C VAL A 116 15.98 -0.57 10.02
N GLY A 117 15.00 0.33 9.88
CA GLY A 117 14.52 0.78 8.57
C GLY A 117 15.61 1.50 7.76
N ARG A 118 16.42 2.35 8.41
CA ARG A 118 17.60 3.00 7.79
C ARG A 118 18.62 1.95 7.31
N GLY A 119 18.89 0.94 8.12
CA GLY A 119 19.85 -0.12 7.82
C GLY A 119 19.38 -1.03 6.69
N GLN A 120 18.14 -1.50 6.71
CA GLN A 120 17.53 -2.28 5.62
C GLN A 120 17.59 -1.51 4.30
N THR A 121 17.23 -0.22 4.32
CA THR A 121 17.31 0.65 3.14
C THR A 121 18.73 0.78 2.58
N THR A 122 19.73 0.95 3.46
CA THR A 122 21.14 1.07 3.08
C THR A 122 21.68 -0.24 2.49
N VAL A 123 21.24 -1.37 3.03
CA VAL A 123 21.60 -2.70 2.51
C VAL A 123 20.95 -2.97 1.15
N VAL A 124 19.67 -2.64 0.97
CA VAL A 124 18.96 -2.74 -0.33
C VAL A 124 19.68 -1.93 -1.39
N ASP A 125 20.06 -0.69 -1.06
CA ASP A 125 20.84 0.15 -1.97
C ASP A 125 22.18 -0.49 -2.34
N SER A 126 22.97 -0.92 -1.35
CA SER A 126 24.29 -1.54 -1.57
C SER A 126 24.22 -2.84 -2.38
N TYR A 127 23.13 -3.60 -2.21
CA TYR A 127 22.89 -4.84 -2.93
C TYR A 127 22.58 -4.60 -4.41
N LEU A 128 21.74 -3.59 -4.71
CA LEU A 128 21.28 -3.30 -6.07
C LEU A 128 22.25 -2.41 -6.87
N TYR A 129 23.05 -1.58 -6.20
CA TYR A 129 23.96 -0.63 -6.83
C TYR A 129 24.86 -1.24 -7.92
N PRO A 130 25.52 -2.41 -7.73
CA PRO A 130 26.39 -2.99 -8.77
C PRO A 130 25.62 -3.37 -10.04
N ILE A 131 24.39 -3.87 -9.88
CA ILE A 131 23.52 -4.28 -10.99
C ILE A 131 23.08 -3.04 -11.78
N LEU A 132 22.65 -1.99 -11.08
CA LEU A 132 22.25 -0.72 -11.70
C LEU A 132 23.41 -0.03 -12.40
N SER A 133 24.57 0.05 -11.76
CA SER A 133 25.78 0.65 -12.32
C SER A 133 26.20 -0.04 -13.63
N GLN A 134 26.18 -1.39 -13.65
CA GLN A 134 26.48 -2.15 -14.87
C GLN A 134 25.47 -1.90 -15.99
N TYR A 135 24.17 -1.89 -15.67
CA TYR A 135 23.10 -1.62 -16.63
C TYR A 135 23.24 -0.21 -17.24
N ILE A 136 23.42 0.80 -16.40
CA ILE A 136 23.62 2.20 -16.81
C ILE A 136 24.87 2.35 -17.68
N SER A 137 25.98 1.70 -17.29
CA SER A 137 27.21 1.73 -18.08
C SER A 137 27.03 1.10 -19.46
N SER A 138 26.24 0.02 -19.57
CA SER A 138 25.91 -0.59 -20.86
C SER A 138 25.10 0.36 -21.73
N LEU A 139 24.05 0.96 -21.18
CA LEU A 139 23.22 1.94 -21.89
C LEU A 139 24.03 3.13 -22.40
N ARG A 140 24.91 3.69 -21.57
CA ARG A 140 25.81 4.78 -21.97
C ARG A 140 26.69 4.38 -23.15
N SER A 141 27.24 3.16 -23.13
CA SER A 141 28.09 2.68 -24.21
C SER A 141 27.33 2.52 -25.54
N GLU A 142 26.05 2.13 -25.49
CA GLU A 142 25.22 1.93 -26.68
C GLU A 142 24.64 3.24 -27.23
N LEU A 143 24.23 4.15 -26.35
CA LEU A 143 23.59 5.43 -26.71
C LEU A 143 24.62 6.54 -27.01
N GLY A 144 25.87 6.39 -26.59
CA GLY A 144 26.93 7.36 -26.81
C GLY A 144 26.71 8.66 -26.02
N GLY A 145 26.62 9.80 -26.70
CA GLY A 145 26.52 11.12 -26.08
C GLY A 145 25.10 11.59 -25.76
N ILE A 146 24.09 10.74 -25.92
CA ILE A 146 22.69 11.09 -25.65
C ILE A 146 22.48 11.14 -24.12
N PRO A 147 21.96 12.25 -23.56
CA PRO A 147 21.63 12.31 -22.14
C PRO A 147 20.59 11.25 -21.75
N ILE A 148 20.84 10.53 -20.65
CA ILE A 148 19.96 9.49 -20.13
C ILE A 148 19.26 10.02 -18.88
N GLU A 149 17.94 9.91 -18.86
CA GLU A 149 17.11 10.14 -17.69
C GLU A 149 16.36 8.84 -17.35
N LEU A 150 16.29 8.53 -16.06
CA LEU A 150 15.73 7.30 -15.52
C LEU A 150 14.57 7.64 -14.59
N MET A 151 13.51 6.83 -14.68
CA MET A 151 12.35 6.94 -13.82
C MET A 151 12.68 6.42 -12.41
N GLN A 152 12.22 7.14 -11.39
CA GLN A 152 12.28 6.72 -9.99
C GLN A 152 10.91 6.20 -9.51
N SER A 153 10.89 5.44 -8.41
CA SER A 153 9.67 5.04 -7.69
C SER A 153 8.81 6.25 -7.29
N SER A 154 9.43 7.43 -7.13
CA SER A 154 8.77 8.70 -6.84
C SER A 154 7.91 9.22 -7.98
N GLY A 155 7.98 8.63 -9.18
CA GLY A 155 7.35 9.12 -10.40
C GLY A 155 8.11 10.25 -11.08
N GLY A 156 9.28 10.64 -10.56
CA GLY A 156 10.13 11.68 -11.13
C GLY A 156 11.32 11.14 -11.90
N LEU A 157 11.91 11.97 -12.76
CA LEU A 157 13.10 11.64 -13.53
C LEU A 157 14.38 12.07 -12.81
N THR A 158 15.43 11.26 -12.97
CA THR A 158 16.78 11.56 -12.51
C THR A 158 17.82 11.20 -13.56
N ASP A 159 19.01 11.79 -13.48
CA ASP A 159 20.18 11.29 -14.19
C ASP A 159 20.67 9.96 -13.62
N ASP A 160 21.53 9.36 -14.42
CA ASP A 160 22.15 8.06 -14.23
C ASP A 160 23.31 8.03 -13.22
N LEU A 161 23.78 9.17 -12.71
CA LEU A 161 24.72 9.24 -11.59
C LEU A 161 24.01 9.29 -10.23
N SER A 162 22.77 9.76 -10.22
CA SER A 162 22.01 10.04 -9.00
C SER A 162 20.98 8.95 -8.66
N LEU A 163 20.74 7.98 -9.56
CA LEU A 163 19.82 6.88 -9.30
C LEU A 163 20.40 5.93 -8.24
N THR A 164 19.64 5.70 -7.17
CA THR A 164 20.00 4.78 -6.09
C THR A 164 19.15 3.50 -6.16
N GLY A 165 19.64 2.40 -5.57
CA GLY A 165 18.99 1.09 -5.61
C GLY A 165 17.56 1.11 -5.07
N LYS A 166 17.37 1.79 -3.92
CA LYS A 166 16.07 1.94 -3.27
C LYS A 166 15.04 2.71 -4.12
N ASP A 167 15.48 3.59 -5.01
CA ASP A 167 14.61 4.48 -5.80
C ASP A 167 14.31 3.91 -7.20
N ALA A 168 14.91 2.78 -7.57
CA ALA A 168 14.68 2.12 -8.86
C ALA A 168 13.57 1.06 -8.80
N ILE A 169 13.25 0.55 -7.61
CA ILE A 169 12.24 -0.50 -7.38
C ILE A 169 10.85 0.06 -7.72
N LEU A 170 10.06 -0.64 -8.55
CA LEU A 170 8.71 -0.18 -8.99
C LEU A 170 8.70 1.14 -9.80
N SER A 171 9.83 1.53 -10.40
CA SER A 171 9.90 2.71 -11.28
C SER A 171 9.03 2.61 -12.54
N GLY A 172 8.86 1.41 -13.11
CA GLY A 172 8.02 1.19 -14.30
C GLY A 172 6.55 1.56 -14.07
N PRO A 173 5.87 0.94 -13.10
CA PRO A 173 4.48 1.27 -12.74
C PRO A 173 4.29 2.75 -12.38
N ALA A 174 5.28 3.39 -11.75
CA ALA A 174 5.24 4.82 -11.46
C ALA A 174 5.06 5.69 -12.71
N GLY A 175 5.68 5.31 -13.84
CA GLY A 175 5.40 5.95 -15.14
C GLY A 175 3.93 5.85 -15.54
N GLY A 176 3.31 4.68 -15.35
CA GLY A 176 1.88 4.46 -15.59
C GLY A 176 0.99 5.37 -14.74
N VAL A 177 1.33 5.55 -13.47
CA VAL A 177 0.61 6.48 -12.57
C VAL A 177 0.67 7.92 -13.10
N ILE A 178 1.85 8.41 -13.47
CA ILE A 178 2.01 9.75 -14.04
C ILE A 178 1.18 9.89 -15.33
N GLY A 179 1.25 8.89 -16.21
CA GLY A 179 0.47 8.87 -17.45
C GLY A 179 -1.03 8.89 -17.19
N SER A 180 -1.51 8.09 -16.24
CA SER A 180 -2.93 8.06 -15.88
C SER A 180 -3.42 9.40 -15.31
N ALA A 181 -2.61 10.08 -14.50
CA ALA A 181 -2.90 11.41 -13.98
C ALA A 181 -2.95 12.46 -15.09
N ALA A 182 -2.03 12.40 -16.06
CA ALA A 182 -2.06 13.27 -17.24
C ALA A 182 -3.36 13.08 -18.04
N VAL A 183 -3.77 11.83 -18.26
CA VAL A 183 -5.06 11.51 -18.90
C VAL A 183 -6.24 12.03 -18.08
N GLY A 184 -6.25 11.83 -16.76
CA GLY A 184 -7.28 12.36 -15.86
C GLY A 184 -7.44 13.87 -15.98
N ASN A 185 -6.33 14.60 -15.88
CA ASN A 185 -6.28 16.06 -16.01
C ASN A 185 -6.78 16.52 -17.40
N ALA A 186 -6.36 15.87 -18.48
CA ALA A 186 -6.79 16.20 -19.84
C ALA A 186 -8.31 16.04 -20.05
N ASN A 187 -8.94 15.11 -19.30
CA ASN A 187 -10.39 14.89 -19.34
C ASN A 187 -11.16 15.70 -18.30
N ASN A 188 -10.52 16.60 -17.54
CA ASN A 188 -11.10 17.36 -16.43
C ASN A 188 -11.80 16.45 -15.40
N LEU A 189 -11.11 15.38 -15.00
CA LEU A 189 -11.58 14.46 -13.97
C LEU A 189 -10.94 14.84 -12.63
N ASP A 190 -11.76 15.12 -11.62
CA ASP A 190 -11.28 15.53 -10.30
C ASP A 190 -10.54 14.40 -9.58
N CYS A 191 -11.07 13.17 -9.69
CA CYS A 191 -10.55 11.98 -9.03
C CYS A 191 -10.50 10.80 -10.01
N ILE A 192 -9.39 10.08 -10.03
CA ILE A 192 -9.21 8.88 -10.87
C ILE A 192 -8.62 7.71 -10.10
N ILE A 193 -8.93 6.51 -10.60
CA ILE A 193 -8.19 5.28 -10.33
C ILE A 193 -7.45 4.89 -11.60
N GLY A 194 -6.12 4.80 -11.53
CA GLY A 194 -5.30 4.21 -12.59
C GLY A 194 -5.32 2.69 -12.48
N PHE A 195 -5.63 2.01 -13.59
CA PHE A 195 -5.74 0.55 -13.69
C PHE A 195 -4.87 0.06 -14.86
N ASP A 196 -3.65 -0.38 -14.55
CA ASP A 196 -2.72 -1.00 -15.50
C ASP A 196 -2.87 -2.52 -15.43
N MET A 197 -3.23 -3.19 -16.52
CA MET A 197 -3.22 -4.66 -16.55
C MET A 197 -2.43 -5.15 -17.76
N GLY A 198 -1.34 -5.86 -17.44
CA GLY A 198 -0.46 -6.49 -18.40
C GLY A 198 -0.66 -8.01 -18.48
N GLY A 199 0.39 -8.70 -18.92
CA GLY A 199 0.39 -10.17 -19.05
C GLY A 199 0.62 -10.92 -17.73
N THR A 200 1.13 -10.28 -16.69
CA THR A 200 1.53 -10.99 -15.44
C THR A 200 0.80 -10.45 -14.22
N SER A 201 0.63 -9.14 -14.14
CA SER A 201 0.07 -8.44 -12.99
C SER A 201 -0.82 -7.29 -13.41
N THR A 202 -1.50 -6.74 -12.41
CA THR A 202 -2.25 -5.49 -12.49
C THR A 202 -1.67 -4.52 -11.47
N ASP A 203 -1.40 -3.28 -11.86
CA ASP A 203 -1.01 -2.19 -10.97
C ASP A 203 -2.13 -1.16 -10.84
N VAL A 204 -2.46 -0.82 -9.59
CA VAL A 204 -3.55 0.11 -9.27
C VAL A 204 -3.02 1.31 -8.50
N SER A 205 -3.49 2.51 -8.85
CA SER A 205 -3.13 3.76 -8.16
C SER A 205 -4.32 4.73 -8.09
N ARG A 206 -4.23 5.73 -7.21
CA ARG A 206 -5.23 6.80 -7.06
C ARG A 206 -4.60 8.17 -7.27
N TYR A 207 -5.33 9.08 -7.90
CA TYR A 207 -4.95 10.49 -8.08
C TYR A 207 -6.17 11.40 -7.98
N ASP A 208 -6.05 12.52 -7.25
CA ASP A 208 -7.12 13.50 -6.99
C ASP A 208 -6.64 14.96 -7.13
N GLY A 209 -5.70 15.20 -8.04
CA GLY A 209 -4.95 16.45 -8.13
C GLY A 209 -3.62 16.41 -7.35
N SER A 210 -3.42 15.40 -6.52
CA SER A 210 -2.16 15.14 -5.84
C SER A 210 -1.79 13.65 -5.88
N PHE A 211 -0.48 13.36 -5.87
CA PHE A 211 0.01 12.00 -5.78
C PHE A 211 0.09 11.56 -4.32
N THR A 212 -0.51 10.41 -4.02
CA THR A 212 -0.30 9.74 -2.74
C THR A 212 1.07 9.07 -2.76
N ARG A 213 1.86 9.31 -1.70
CA ARG A 213 3.20 8.76 -1.56
C ARG A 213 3.27 7.88 -0.31
N VAL A 214 4.03 6.80 -0.42
CA VAL A 214 4.41 5.94 0.70
C VAL A 214 5.90 6.11 0.97
N THR A 215 6.27 6.07 2.26
CA THR A 215 7.67 6.23 2.70
C THR A 215 8.34 4.92 3.07
N GLU A 216 7.56 3.84 3.14
CA GLU A 216 7.97 2.49 3.48
C GLU A 216 7.36 1.55 2.43
N LEU A 217 8.21 0.68 1.87
CA LEU A 217 7.86 -0.32 0.88
C LEU A 217 8.34 -1.69 1.34
N GLU A 218 7.70 -2.74 0.85
CA GLU A 218 8.16 -4.10 1.00
C GLU A 218 8.42 -4.73 -0.38
N ALA A 219 9.60 -5.32 -0.56
CA ALA A 219 9.92 -6.11 -1.74
C ALA A 219 10.68 -7.36 -1.34
N GLY A 220 10.23 -8.54 -1.78
CA GLY A 220 10.86 -9.82 -1.43
C GLY A 220 10.88 -10.10 0.08
N GLY A 221 9.87 -9.63 0.82
CA GLY A 221 9.80 -9.74 2.28
C GLY A 221 10.71 -8.78 3.04
N ILE A 222 11.39 -7.85 2.35
CA ILE A 222 12.28 -6.86 2.97
C ILE A 222 11.61 -5.51 2.94
N THR A 223 11.40 -4.94 4.12
CA THR A 223 10.90 -3.58 4.29
C THR A 223 12.05 -2.58 4.15
N PHE A 224 11.86 -1.53 3.38
CA PHE A 224 12.82 -0.44 3.21
C PHE A 224 12.11 0.88 2.97
N GLN A 225 12.86 1.98 3.05
CA GLN A 225 12.31 3.32 2.97
C GLN A 225 12.73 4.01 1.68
N THR A 226 11.75 4.62 1.02
CA THR A 226 11.94 5.48 -0.15
C THR A 226 10.70 6.35 -0.32
N SER A 227 10.81 7.46 -1.05
CA SER A 227 9.63 8.22 -1.49
C SER A 227 9.07 7.57 -2.75
N SER A 228 8.10 6.66 -2.59
CA SER A 228 7.44 6.00 -3.71
C SER A 228 6.03 6.53 -3.92
N LEU A 229 5.57 6.50 -5.18
CA LEU A 229 4.14 6.56 -5.46
C LEU A 229 3.46 5.34 -4.83
N ASP A 230 2.24 5.55 -4.35
CA ASP A 230 1.42 4.50 -3.75
C ASP A 230 0.78 3.66 -4.84
N ILE A 231 1.34 2.47 -5.06
CA ILE A 231 0.97 1.55 -6.12
C ILE A 231 0.71 0.19 -5.47
N LYS A 232 -0.47 -0.36 -5.73
CA LYS A 232 -0.81 -1.72 -5.32
C LYS A 232 -0.74 -2.64 -6.53
N THR A 233 0.13 -3.64 -6.46
CA THR A 233 0.23 -4.70 -7.47
C THR A 233 -0.61 -5.90 -7.07
N VAL A 234 -1.42 -6.40 -8.00
CA VAL A 234 -2.24 -7.61 -7.88
C VAL A 234 -1.68 -8.68 -8.81
N ALA A 235 -1.55 -9.90 -8.29
CA ALA A 235 -1.22 -11.09 -9.08
C ALA A 235 -2.45 -11.55 -9.89
N ALA A 236 -2.86 -10.72 -10.85
CA ALA A 236 -3.91 -10.96 -11.83
C ALA A 236 -3.53 -10.20 -13.11
N GLY A 237 -3.22 -10.91 -14.19
CA GLY A 237 -2.89 -10.38 -15.50
C GLY A 237 -3.31 -11.37 -16.58
N GLY A 238 -3.15 -11.04 -17.86
CA GLY A 238 -3.61 -11.92 -18.96
C GLY A 238 -3.08 -13.36 -18.86
N GLY A 239 -1.83 -13.53 -18.45
CA GLY A 239 -1.17 -14.82 -18.27
C GLY A 239 -1.33 -15.44 -16.88
N SER A 240 -2.19 -14.94 -16.00
CA SER A 240 -2.45 -15.59 -14.70
C SER A 240 -3.07 -16.96 -14.90
N LEU A 241 -2.51 -17.97 -14.22
CA LEU A 241 -2.92 -19.36 -14.40
C LEU A 241 -4.34 -19.61 -13.89
N LEU A 242 -5.09 -20.43 -14.63
CA LEU A 242 -6.43 -20.90 -14.25
C LEU A 242 -6.34 -22.36 -13.82
N TRP A 243 -6.80 -22.66 -12.61
CA TRP A 243 -6.73 -24.01 -12.07
C TRP A 243 -7.83 -24.29 -11.05
N PHE A 244 -7.98 -25.56 -10.69
CA PHE A 244 -8.97 -26.05 -9.74
C PHE A 244 -8.26 -26.86 -8.65
N ASP A 245 -8.52 -26.55 -7.38
CA ASP A 245 -7.86 -27.21 -6.24
C ASP A 245 -8.58 -28.48 -5.73
N GLY A 246 -9.62 -28.90 -6.45
CA GLY A 246 -10.54 -29.97 -6.04
C GLY A 246 -11.80 -29.46 -5.34
N ARG A 247 -11.87 -28.18 -4.95
CA ARG A 247 -13.03 -27.56 -4.29
C ARG A 247 -13.44 -26.22 -4.89
N LYS A 248 -12.48 -25.36 -5.23
CA LYS A 248 -12.70 -24.01 -5.74
C LYS A 248 -11.83 -23.72 -6.96
N LEU A 249 -12.35 -22.85 -7.82
CA LEU A 249 -11.62 -22.28 -8.95
C LEU A 249 -10.62 -21.24 -8.43
N GLN A 250 -9.45 -21.15 -9.05
CA GLN A 250 -8.37 -20.25 -8.65
C GLN A 250 -7.77 -19.53 -9.87
N VAL A 251 -7.42 -18.26 -9.67
CA VAL A 251 -6.75 -17.40 -10.66
C VAL A 251 -5.44 -16.88 -10.07
N GLY A 252 -4.33 -17.26 -10.69
CA GLY A 252 -2.99 -16.97 -10.19
C GLY A 252 -2.69 -17.69 -8.85
N PRO A 253 -1.75 -17.18 -8.03
CA PRO A 253 -0.90 -16.00 -8.28
C PRO A 253 0.17 -16.25 -9.36
N GLU A 254 0.44 -17.52 -9.70
CA GLU A 254 1.38 -17.89 -10.75
C GLU A 254 0.94 -17.35 -12.13
N SER A 255 1.92 -17.06 -12.97
CA SER A 255 1.72 -16.58 -14.34
C SER A 255 2.50 -17.44 -15.32
N ALA A 256 1.93 -17.67 -16.50
CA ALA A 256 2.62 -18.31 -17.61
C ALA A 256 3.63 -17.40 -18.33
N GLY A 257 3.64 -16.10 -18.01
CA GLY A 257 4.48 -15.10 -18.67
C GLY A 257 4.21 -15.01 -20.17
N ALA A 258 5.25 -14.73 -20.95
CA ALA A 258 5.17 -14.71 -22.42
C ALA A 258 5.73 -15.98 -23.09
N ASN A 259 6.51 -16.78 -22.36
CA ASN A 259 7.09 -18.04 -22.83
C ASN A 259 7.25 -19.01 -21.63
N PRO A 260 6.54 -20.16 -21.60
CA PRO A 260 5.69 -20.69 -22.67
C PRO A 260 4.38 -19.91 -22.87
N GLY A 261 3.98 -19.08 -21.90
CA GLY A 261 2.79 -18.23 -22.04
C GLY A 261 1.45 -19.00 -21.97
N PRO A 262 0.34 -18.32 -22.28
CA PRO A 262 -0.99 -18.93 -22.46
C PRO A 262 -0.99 -20.14 -23.40
N VAL A 263 -1.93 -21.06 -23.22
CA VAL A 263 -2.13 -22.20 -24.14
C VAL A 263 -2.32 -21.72 -25.58
N CYS A 264 -3.09 -20.65 -25.76
CA CYS A 264 -3.37 -20.06 -27.06
C CYS A 264 -2.12 -19.52 -27.79
N TYR A 265 -0.96 -19.43 -27.14
CA TYR A 265 0.29 -19.05 -27.81
C TYR A 265 0.94 -20.21 -28.57
N GLY A 266 0.54 -21.46 -28.32
CA GLY A 266 1.05 -22.65 -29.03
C GLY A 266 2.50 -23.00 -28.69
N LEU A 267 2.96 -22.66 -27.47
CA LEU A 267 4.32 -22.90 -26.97
C LEU A 267 4.33 -23.85 -25.76
N ASP A 268 3.35 -24.76 -25.66
CA ASP A 268 3.19 -25.70 -24.53
C ASP A 268 2.93 -24.98 -23.19
N GLY A 269 2.04 -24.00 -23.25
CA GLY A 269 1.60 -23.17 -22.14
C GLY A 269 0.60 -23.85 -21.20
N LYS A 270 0.08 -23.08 -20.23
CA LYS A 270 -1.04 -23.50 -19.35
C LYS A 270 -2.24 -22.58 -19.55
N LEU A 271 -3.43 -23.02 -19.12
CA LEU A 271 -4.64 -22.19 -19.19
C LEU A 271 -4.47 -20.89 -18.39
N THR A 272 -4.85 -19.78 -19.00
CA THR A 272 -4.73 -18.43 -18.45
C THR A 272 -5.97 -17.57 -18.72
N LEU A 273 -6.03 -16.36 -18.14
CA LEU A 273 -7.10 -15.39 -18.43
C LEU A 273 -7.16 -14.97 -19.90
N THR A 274 -6.04 -14.96 -20.62
CA THR A 274 -6.02 -14.73 -22.07
C THR A 274 -6.78 -15.85 -22.80
N ASP A 275 -6.61 -17.11 -22.38
CA ASP A 275 -7.34 -18.26 -22.95
C ASP A 275 -8.84 -18.15 -22.64
N ALA A 276 -9.22 -17.71 -21.43
CA ALA A 276 -10.61 -17.47 -21.07
C ALA A 276 -11.25 -16.37 -21.94
N ASN A 277 -10.57 -15.23 -22.09
CA ASN A 277 -11.05 -14.13 -22.93
C ASN A 277 -11.13 -14.54 -24.41
N LEU A 278 -10.21 -15.38 -24.89
CA LEU A 278 -10.27 -15.97 -26.23
C LEU A 278 -11.50 -16.87 -26.41
N LEU A 279 -11.73 -17.79 -25.47
CA LEU A 279 -12.88 -18.71 -25.52
C LEU A 279 -14.23 -17.97 -25.46
N LEU A 280 -14.30 -16.90 -24.67
CA LEU A 280 -15.49 -16.05 -24.55
C LEU A 280 -15.73 -15.15 -25.78
N GLY A 281 -14.82 -15.15 -26.77
CA GLY A 281 -14.87 -14.26 -27.93
C GLY A 281 -14.47 -12.80 -27.64
N ARG A 282 -14.04 -12.50 -26.40
CA ARG A 282 -13.54 -11.17 -26.00
C ARG A 282 -12.20 -10.81 -26.65
N ILE A 283 -11.47 -11.81 -27.14
CA ILE A 283 -10.34 -11.65 -28.05
C ILE A 283 -10.69 -12.37 -29.36
N ASN A 284 -10.53 -11.69 -30.49
CA ASN A 284 -10.73 -12.28 -31.80
C ASN A 284 -9.38 -12.49 -32.52
N PRO A 285 -8.96 -13.74 -32.82
CA PRO A 285 -7.67 -14.04 -33.44
C PRO A 285 -7.42 -13.39 -34.80
N ASP A 286 -8.48 -13.02 -35.55
CA ASP A 286 -8.34 -12.38 -36.85
C ASP A 286 -7.87 -10.94 -36.76
N PHE A 287 -8.11 -10.29 -35.62
CA PHE A 287 -7.75 -8.90 -35.33
C PHE A 287 -6.61 -8.79 -34.30
N PHE A 288 -5.90 -9.90 -34.05
CA PHE A 288 -4.77 -9.96 -33.14
C PHE A 288 -3.46 -10.21 -33.91
N PRO A 289 -2.29 -9.75 -33.43
CA PRO A 289 -1.02 -9.93 -34.15
C PRO A 289 -0.67 -11.39 -34.43
N GLN A 290 -0.09 -11.67 -35.59
CA GLN A 290 0.34 -13.03 -35.97
C GLN A 290 1.78 -13.29 -35.55
N VAL A 291 2.02 -13.36 -34.24
CA VAL A 291 3.37 -13.49 -33.65
C VAL A 291 3.51 -14.72 -32.74
N PHE A 292 2.56 -15.67 -32.83
CA PHE A 292 2.48 -16.84 -31.96
C PHE A 292 2.99 -18.12 -32.63
N GLY A 293 3.02 -19.19 -31.85
CA GLY A 293 3.57 -20.49 -32.24
C GLY A 293 5.10 -20.52 -32.24
N PRO A 294 5.70 -21.71 -32.45
CA PRO A 294 7.15 -21.91 -32.36
C PRO A 294 7.97 -21.02 -33.31
N GLU A 295 7.41 -20.68 -34.46
CA GLU A 295 8.04 -19.84 -35.50
C GLU A 295 7.60 -18.37 -35.46
N GLN A 296 6.82 -17.95 -34.43
CA GLN A 296 6.36 -16.57 -34.22
C GLN A 296 5.65 -15.93 -35.43
N ASN A 297 4.80 -16.70 -36.12
CA ASN A 297 4.12 -16.28 -37.34
C ASN A 297 2.66 -16.77 -37.43
N GLN A 298 2.10 -17.25 -36.31
CA GLN A 298 0.76 -17.82 -36.25
C GLN A 298 -0.20 -16.91 -35.48
N LYS A 299 -1.51 -17.11 -35.71
CA LYS A 299 -2.58 -16.56 -34.87
C LYS A 299 -2.65 -17.32 -33.54
N LEU A 300 -3.44 -16.79 -32.60
CA LEU A 300 -3.80 -17.51 -31.38
C LEU A 300 -4.49 -18.84 -31.70
N ASN A 301 -4.12 -19.90 -30.99
CA ASN A 301 -4.67 -21.24 -31.15
C ASN A 301 -5.95 -21.43 -30.32
N THR A 302 -7.10 -21.12 -30.93
CA THR A 302 -8.42 -21.28 -30.27
C THR A 302 -8.72 -22.74 -29.94
N SER A 303 -8.45 -23.69 -30.85
CA SER A 303 -8.76 -25.10 -30.63
C SER A 303 -8.03 -25.70 -29.43
N GLU A 304 -6.77 -25.33 -29.22
CA GLU A 304 -6.00 -25.84 -28.08
C GLU A 304 -6.53 -25.30 -26.75
N SER A 305 -7.02 -24.06 -26.74
CA SER A 305 -7.68 -23.45 -25.58
C SER A 305 -9.00 -24.15 -25.27
N GLU A 306 -9.82 -24.42 -26.30
CA GLU A 306 -11.09 -25.15 -26.19
C GLU A 306 -10.89 -26.56 -25.61
N ASP A 307 -9.91 -27.31 -26.13
CA ASP A 307 -9.59 -28.66 -25.65
C ASP A 307 -9.15 -28.66 -24.18
N ASN A 308 -8.31 -27.70 -23.79
CA ASN A 308 -7.85 -27.57 -22.40
C ASN A 308 -9.00 -27.16 -21.45
N PHE A 309 -9.88 -26.25 -21.86
CA PHE A 309 -11.05 -25.88 -21.08
C PHE A 309 -12.04 -27.03 -20.94
N GLU A 310 -12.24 -27.84 -21.98
CA GLU A 310 -13.10 -29.02 -21.92
C GLU A 310 -12.58 -30.07 -20.92
N ASN A 311 -11.26 -30.26 -20.86
CA ASN A 311 -10.62 -31.11 -19.87
C ASN A 311 -10.84 -30.60 -18.44
N LEU A 312 -10.58 -29.30 -18.20
CA LEU A 312 -10.78 -28.68 -16.89
C LEU A 312 -12.25 -28.70 -16.47
N ARG A 313 -13.17 -28.41 -17.41
CA ARG A 313 -14.61 -28.47 -17.19
C ARG A 313 -15.07 -29.86 -16.80
N SER A 314 -14.57 -30.88 -17.46
CA SER A 314 -14.88 -32.28 -17.13
C SER A 314 -14.44 -32.64 -15.71
N GLU A 315 -13.27 -32.15 -15.27
CA GLU A 315 -12.78 -32.33 -13.90
C GLU A 315 -13.65 -31.61 -12.87
N VAL A 316 -13.96 -30.33 -13.11
CA VAL A 316 -14.78 -29.50 -12.21
C VAL A 316 -16.19 -30.07 -12.06
N ASN A 317 -16.86 -30.37 -13.17
CA ASN A 317 -18.22 -30.92 -13.16
C ASN A 317 -18.28 -32.27 -12.46
N LYS A 318 -17.27 -33.13 -12.64
CA LYS A 318 -17.19 -34.41 -11.95
C LYS A 318 -16.99 -34.25 -10.44
N SER A 319 -16.17 -33.30 -10.02
CA SER A 319 -15.79 -33.13 -8.61
C SER A 319 -16.86 -32.39 -7.79
N THR A 320 -17.56 -31.44 -8.42
CA THR A 320 -18.56 -30.58 -7.76
C THR A 320 -20.00 -30.99 -8.04
N LEU A 321 -20.23 -32.00 -8.90
CA LEU A 321 -21.54 -32.40 -9.40
C LEU A 321 -22.30 -31.27 -10.11
N SER A 322 -21.58 -30.31 -10.69
CA SER A 322 -22.14 -29.23 -11.51
C SER A 322 -22.33 -29.64 -12.98
N SER A 323 -23.01 -28.79 -13.73
CA SER A 323 -23.26 -28.96 -15.18
C SER A 323 -22.85 -27.72 -15.97
N LEU A 324 -21.68 -27.15 -15.67
CA LEU A 324 -21.18 -25.94 -16.33
C LEU A 324 -20.78 -26.23 -17.78
N SER A 325 -21.04 -25.26 -18.67
CA SER A 325 -20.42 -25.17 -20.00
C SER A 325 -18.98 -24.66 -19.92
N SER A 326 -18.21 -24.77 -21.00
CA SER A 326 -16.83 -24.25 -21.05
C SER A 326 -16.82 -22.72 -20.96
N GLU A 327 -17.80 -22.06 -21.57
CA GLU A 327 -18.01 -20.62 -21.53
C GLU A 327 -18.42 -20.15 -20.12
N GLU A 328 -19.33 -20.87 -19.44
CA GLU A 328 -19.69 -20.56 -18.06
C GLU A 328 -18.49 -20.70 -17.12
N LEU A 329 -17.66 -21.73 -17.32
CA LEU A 329 -16.43 -21.91 -16.56
C LEU A 329 -15.42 -20.79 -16.83
N ALA A 330 -15.20 -20.42 -18.10
CA ALA A 330 -14.30 -19.34 -18.48
C ALA A 330 -14.78 -17.97 -17.96
N LEU A 331 -16.08 -17.70 -18.03
CA LEU A 331 -16.69 -16.50 -17.46
C LEU A 331 -16.49 -16.46 -15.94
N GLY A 332 -16.66 -17.58 -15.25
CA GLY A 332 -16.39 -17.68 -13.82
C GLY A 332 -14.95 -17.32 -13.44
N PHE A 333 -13.96 -17.73 -14.23
CA PHE A 333 -12.56 -17.31 -14.03
C PHE A 333 -12.36 -15.80 -14.26
N VAL A 334 -12.99 -15.23 -15.29
CA VAL A 334 -12.95 -13.77 -15.54
C VAL A 334 -13.59 -13.00 -14.38
N ASP A 335 -14.71 -13.48 -13.84
CA ASP A 335 -15.38 -12.86 -12.70
C ASP A 335 -14.52 -12.93 -11.43
N ILE A 336 -13.90 -14.08 -11.15
CA ILE A 336 -12.95 -14.22 -10.02
C ILE A 336 -11.78 -13.24 -10.15
N ALA A 337 -11.22 -13.11 -11.36
CA ALA A 337 -10.14 -12.16 -11.61
C ALA A 337 -10.61 -10.71 -11.40
N ASN A 338 -11.80 -10.37 -11.91
CA ASN A 338 -12.38 -9.03 -11.75
C ASN A 338 -12.63 -8.69 -10.28
N GLU A 339 -13.19 -9.61 -9.49
CA GLU A 339 -13.41 -9.41 -8.06
C GLU A 339 -12.08 -9.22 -7.31
N LYS A 340 -11.05 -10.01 -7.62
CA LYS A 340 -9.71 -9.86 -7.03
C LYS A 340 -9.09 -8.49 -7.32
N MET A 341 -9.17 -8.02 -8.57
CA MET A 341 -8.69 -6.70 -8.97
C MET A 341 -9.52 -5.57 -8.35
N ALA A 342 -10.84 -5.72 -8.28
CA ALA A 342 -11.74 -4.77 -7.62
C ALA A 342 -11.46 -4.68 -6.11
N GLY A 343 -11.14 -5.79 -5.45
CA GLY A 343 -10.70 -5.82 -4.05
C GLY A 343 -9.47 -4.95 -3.80
N ALA A 344 -8.46 -5.03 -4.67
CA ALA A 344 -7.28 -4.17 -4.57
C ALA A 344 -7.58 -2.68 -4.82
N ILE A 345 -8.50 -2.38 -5.75
CA ILE A 345 -8.97 -1.00 -5.95
C ILE A 345 -9.64 -0.48 -4.67
N LYS A 346 -10.51 -1.27 -4.02
CA LYS A 346 -11.14 -0.91 -2.73
C LYS A 346 -10.11 -0.69 -1.63
N GLU A 347 -9.04 -1.50 -1.59
CA GLU A 347 -7.96 -1.34 -0.62
C GLU A 347 -7.27 0.02 -0.75
N ILE A 348 -6.91 0.47 -1.96
CA ILE A 348 -6.23 1.77 -2.12
C ILE A 348 -7.15 3.00 -2.00
N SER A 349 -8.47 2.79 -1.82
CA SER A 349 -9.49 3.84 -1.84
C SER A 349 -10.40 3.81 -0.60
N VAL A 350 -11.30 2.84 -0.50
CA VAL A 350 -12.28 2.69 0.60
C VAL A 350 -11.58 2.54 1.94
N SER A 351 -10.51 1.73 2.02
CA SER A 351 -9.73 1.60 3.26
C SER A 351 -9.03 2.90 3.69
N ARG A 352 -9.15 3.97 2.91
CA ARG A 352 -8.61 5.30 3.24
C ARG A 352 -9.70 6.37 3.32
N GLY A 353 -10.97 5.95 3.35
CA GLY A 353 -12.14 6.81 3.48
C GLY A 353 -12.61 7.46 2.18
N TYR A 354 -12.20 6.94 1.01
CA TYR A 354 -12.62 7.48 -0.29
C TYR A 354 -13.77 6.67 -0.91
N ASP A 355 -14.77 7.36 -1.46
CA ASP A 355 -15.83 6.72 -2.26
C ASP A 355 -15.35 6.46 -3.69
N VAL A 356 -15.17 5.19 -4.04
CA VAL A 356 -14.73 4.75 -5.39
C VAL A 356 -15.70 5.20 -6.48
N ARG A 357 -16.99 5.36 -6.17
CA ARG A 357 -18.04 5.73 -7.14
C ARG A 357 -17.89 7.16 -7.66
N GLU A 358 -17.14 7.99 -6.95
CA GLU A 358 -16.80 9.35 -7.35
C GLU A 358 -15.61 9.40 -8.33
N HIS A 359 -14.86 8.30 -8.45
CA HIS A 359 -13.69 8.23 -9.31
C HIS A 359 -14.07 7.81 -10.74
N ALA A 360 -13.30 8.28 -11.71
CA ALA A 360 -13.26 7.66 -13.03
C ALA A 360 -12.14 6.61 -13.09
N LEU A 361 -12.32 5.57 -13.89
CA LEU A 361 -11.32 4.52 -14.10
C LEU A 361 -10.49 4.85 -15.34
N VAL A 362 -9.19 5.11 -15.19
CA VAL A 362 -8.26 5.26 -16.32
C VAL A 362 -7.61 3.90 -16.57
N CYS A 363 -8.03 3.23 -17.65
CA CYS A 363 -7.58 1.88 -17.98
C CYS A 363 -6.44 1.89 -19.00
N PHE A 364 -5.38 1.13 -18.71
CA PHE A 364 -4.20 1.03 -19.54
C PHE A 364 -3.47 -0.31 -19.36
N GLY A 365 -2.45 -0.56 -20.17
CA GLY A 365 -1.92 -1.90 -20.36
C GLY A 365 -2.70 -2.69 -21.43
N GLY A 366 -2.10 -3.79 -21.90
CA GLY A 366 -2.65 -4.54 -23.04
C GLY A 366 -3.96 -5.27 -22.74
N ALA A 367 -4.14 -5.74 -21.50
CA ALA A 367 -5.26 -6.58 -21.09
C ALA A 367 -6.36 -5.81 -20.33
N ALA A 368 -6.07 -4.65 -19.74
CA ALA A 368 -7.05 -3.91 -18.93
C ALA A 368 -8.37 -3.61 -19.66
N PRO A 369 -8.36 -3.18 -20.93
CA PRO A 369 -9.60 -2.84 -21.62
C PRO A 369 -10.56 -4.02 -21.84
N GLN A 370 -10.10 -5.27 -21.68
CA GLN A 370 -10.93 -6.47 -21.75
C GLN A 370 -11.77 -6.67 -20.47
N HIS A 371 -11.33 -6.09 -19.35
CA HIS A 371 -11.90 -6.26 -18.01
C HIS A 371 -12.57 -4.98 -17.47
N CYS A 372 -12.29 -3.82 -18.05
CA CYS A 372 -12.67 -2.50 -17.52
C CYS A 372 -14.17 -2.33 -17.21
N CYS A 373 -15.08 -2.82 -18.09
CA CYS A 373 -16.52 -2.75 -17.86
C CYS A 373 -16.97 -3.61 -16.68
N GLY A 374 -16.39 -4.81 -16.52
CA GLY A 374 -16.66 -5.70 -15.39
C GLY A 374 -16.22 -5.09 -14.06
N ILE A 375 -15.01 -4.55 -14.02
CA ILE A 375 -14.46 -3.84 -12.85
C ILE A 375 -15.32 -2.62 -12.49
N ALA A 376 -15.66 -1.77 -13.47
CA ALA A 376 -16.49 -0.60 -13.24
C ALA A 376 -17.87 -0.97 -12.67
N ARG A 377 -18.46 -2.08 -13.14
CA ARG A 377 -19.73 -2.59 -12.63
C ARG A 377 -19.64 -3.03 -11.16
N ILE A 378 -18.60 -3.78 -10.78
CA ILE A 378 -18.39 -4.24 -9.39
C ILE A 378 -18.20 -3.05 -8.45
N LEU A 379 -17.46 -2.03 -8.90
CA LEU A 379 -17.11 -0.86 -8.09
C LEU A 379 -18.15 0.27 -8.14
N GLY A 380 -19.12 0.20 -9.05
CA GLY A 380 -20.06 1.28 -9.31
C GLY A 380 -19.43 2.54 -9.91
N ILE A 381 -18.30 2.40 -10.64
CA ILE A 381 -17.65 3.49 -11.35
C ILE A 381 -18.45 3.83 -12.61
N LYS A 382 -18.79 5.11 -12.78
CA LYS A 382 -19.67 5.55 -13.88
C LYS A 382 -18.94 5.76 -15.21
N ARG A 383 -17.64 6.06 -15.16
CA ARG A 383 -16.86 6.51 -16.30
C ARG A 383 -15.51 5.83 -16.36
N ILE A 384 -15.17 5.32 -17.54
CA ILE A 384 -13.88 4.74 -17.88
C ILE A 384 -13.25 5.61 -18.98
N VAL A 385 -11.93 5.81 -18.94
CA VAL A 385 -11.17 6.50 -19.97
C VAL A 385 -10.00 5.64 -20.43
N ILE A 386 -9.85 5.50 -21.74
CA ILE A 386 -8.77 4.74 -22.38
C ILE A 386 -8.06 5.65 -23.39
N HIS A 387 -6.77 5.91 -23.13
CA HIS A 387 -5.90 6.72 -23.98
C HIS A 387 -5.48 5.94 -25.26
N PRO A 388 -5.23 6.61 -26.40
CA PRO A 388 -4.73 5.95 -27.62
C PRO A 388 -3.47 5.12 -27.45
N LEU A 389 -2.59 5.56 -26.57
CA LEU A 389 -1.36 4.85 -26.19
C LEU A 389 -1.57 4.01 -24.92
N SER A 390 -2.76 3.50 -24.64
CA SER A 390 -3.07 2.77 -23.40
C SER A 390 -2.12 1.60 -23.14
N SER A 391 -1.75 0.81 -24.15
CA SER A 391 -0.75 -0.26 -24.00
C SER A 391 0.69 0.23 -23.75
N LEU A 392 0.95 1.52 -23.97
CA LEU A 392 2.26 2.19 -23.83
C LEU A 392 2.18 3.35 -22.82
N LEU A 393 1.16 3.38 -21.97
CA LEU A 393 0.87 4.57 -21.16
C LEU A 393 1.98 4.85 -20.15
N SER A 394 2.68 3.82 -19.67
CA SER A 394 3.84 3.99 -18.80
C SER A 394 4.99 4.73 -19.50
N ALA A 395 5.24 4.47 -20.78
CA ALA A 395 6.22 5.22 -21.57
C ALA A 395 5.75 6.66 -21.81
N TYR A 396 4.46 6.86 -22.09
CA TYR A 396 3.85 8.18 -22.20
C TYR A 396 3.98 8.98 -20.88
N GLY A 397 3.77 8.34 -19.73
CA GLY A 397 3.92 8.95 -18.43
C GLY A 397 5.37 9.24 -18.04
N ILE A 398 6.33 8.39 -18.44
CA ILE A 398 7.77 8.69 -18.32
C ILE A 398 8.11 9.97 -19.11
N ALA A 399 7.58 10.10 -20.33
CA ALA A 399 7.80 11.27 -21.17
C ALA A 399 7.16 12.56 -20.58
N ASN A 400 6.06 12.42 -19.83
CA ASN A 400 5.38 13.52 -19.13
C ASN A 400 5.93 13.79 -17.72
N SER A 401 6.90 13.01 -17.26
CA SER A 401 7.43 13.12 -15.91
C SER A 401 8.39 14.32 -15.77
N LYS A 402 8.39 14.89 -14.56
CA LYS A 402 9.23 16.02 -14.19
C LYS A 402 10.54 15.49 -13.61
N GLN A 403 11.65 16.19 -13.85
CA GLN A 403 12.85 15.99 -13.06
C GLN A 403 12.51 16.23 -11.59
N PHE A 404 12.95 15.33 -10.71
CA PHE A 404 12.58 15.35 -9.29
C PHE A 404 13.78 15.09 -8.39
N ARG A 405 13.80 15.80 -7.26
CA ARG A 405 14.74 15.63 -6.16
C ARG A 405 14.01 15.77 -4.84
N TYR A 406 14.41 14.95 -3.89
CA TYR A 406 13.81 14.88 -2.57
C TYR A 406 14.89 14.91 -1.50
N GLY A 407 14.66 15.70 -0.46
CA GLY A 407 15.50 15.76 0.72
C GLY A 407 14.68 15.48 1.97
N LEU A 408 15.25 14.70 2.89
CA LEU A 408 14.67 14.35 4.18
C LEU A 408 15.74 14.50 5.25
N ARG A 409 15.35 14.96 6.45
CA ARG A 409 16.21 14.95 7.64
C ARG A 409 15.37 14.83 8.90
N SER A 410 15.76 13.94 9.81
CA SER A 410 15.18 13.91 11.17
C SER A 410 15.68 15.08 12.02
N MET A 411 14.76 15.70 12.77
CA MET A 411 15.09 16.77 13.72
C MET A 411 14.83 16.33 15.17
N VAL A 412 13.67 15.72 15.42
CA VAL A 412 13.19 15.29 16.74
C VAL A 412 13.25 16.45 17.74
N LEU A 413 12.48 17.49 17.46
CA LEU A 413 12.37 18.69 18.29
C LEU A 413 10.92 18.88 18.74
N LYS A 414 10.71 19.42 19.94
CA LYS A 414 9.41 19.99 20.32
C LYS A 414 8.98 21.00 19.27
N PHE A 415 7.71 21.02 18.88
CA PHE A 415 7.17 22.00 17.94
C PHE A 415 6.71 23.26 18.67
N ASP A 416 7.53 24.30 18.61
CA ASP A 416 7.26 25.63 19.14
C ASP A 416 7.75 26.69 18.15
N SER A 417 7.54 27.97 18.46
CA SER A 417 7.92 29.05 17.55
C SER A 417 9.43 29.12 17.27
N GLN A 418 10.29 28.69 18.21
CA GLN A 418 11.74 28.72 18.05
C GLN A 418 12.21 27.56 17.17
N SER A 419 11.77 26.33 17.47
CA SER A 419 12.11 25.15 16.68
C SER A 419 11.50 25.18 15.29
N HIS A 420 10.36 25.85 15.10
CA HIS A 420 9.79 26.11 13.78
C HIS A 420 10.76 26.93 12.91
N VAL A 421 11.39 27.98 13.47
CA VAL A 421 12.41 28.77 12.74
C VAL A 421 13.65 27.93 12.43
N GLU A 422 14.09 27.09 13.38
CA GLU A 422 15.18 26.15 13.17
C GLU A 422 14.86 25.16 12.02
N ALA A 423 13.64 24.62 11.99
CA ALA A 423 13.18 23.71 10.95
C ALA A 423 13.13 24.37 9.57
N LEU A 424 12.67 25.63 9.49
CA LEU A 424 12.71 26.41 8.25
C LEU A 424 14.15 26.65 7.75
N SER A 425 15.10 26.91 8.66
CA SER A 425 16.51 27.00 8.30
C SER A 425 17.07 25.66 7.81
N GLY A 426 16.67 24.55 8.44
CA GLY A 426 17.02 23.20 8.01
C GLY A 426 16.49 22.88 6.60
N ILE A 427 15.25 23.30 6.30
CA ILE A 427 14.63 23.17 4.98
C ILE A 427 15.44 23.91 3.92
N GLN A 428 15.87 25.14 4.18
CA GLN A 428 16.68 25.91 3.24
C GLN A 428 18.05 25.26 2.97
N SER A 429 18.66 24.68 4.01
CA SER A 429 19.92 23.92 3.87
C SER A 429 19.73 22.64 3.05
N LEU A 430 18.58 21.98 3.13
CA LEU A 430 18.25 20.81 2.29
C LEU A 430 17.89 21.22 0.86
N GLU A 431 17.21 22.36 0.68
CA GLU A 431 16.70 22.80 -0.62
C GLU A 431 17.82 23.15 -1.62
N SER A 432 18.83 23.88 -1.16
CA SER A 432 19.82 24.51 -2.05
C SER A 432 20.58 23.49 -2.93
N PRO A 433 21.12 22.37 -2.39
CA PRO A 433 21.76 21.33 -3.21
C PRO A 433 20.81 20.67 -4.23
N LEU A 434 19.54 20.46 -3.86
CA LEU A 434 18.55 19.82 -4.75
C LEU A 434 18.19 20.72 -5.94
N ILE A 435 18.12 22.04 -5.72
CA ILE A 435 17.94 23.01 -6.82
C ILE A 435 19.14 22.97 -7.77
N GLU A 436 20.37 22.97 -7.24
CA GLU A 436 21.58 22.89 -8.06
C GLU A 436 21.62 21.62 -8.91
N GLU A 437 21.19 20.48 -8.36
CA GLU A 437 21.07 19.23 -9.11
C GLU A 437 20.04 19.31 -10.25
N ILE A 438 18.84 19.82 -9.97
CA ILE A 438 17.80 20.01 -11.01
C ILE A 438 18.26 21.00 -12.09
N GLN A 439 19.01 22.05 -11.74
CA GLN A 439 19.58 22.99 -12.70
C GLN A 439 20.70 22.39 -13.55
N LYS A 440 21.53 21.49 -13.00
CA LYS A 440 22.51 20.71 -13.77
C LYS A 440 21.84 19.82 -14.81
N LEU A 441 20.61 19.40 -14.53
CA LEU A 441 19.70 18.79 -15.50
C LEU A 441 19.04 19.85 -16.39
N GLY A 442 19.63 21.01 -16.67
CA GLY A 442 19.16 21.94 -17.70
C GLY A 442 17.76 22.53 -17.48
N VAL A 443 17.17 22.41 -16.30
CA VAL A 443 15.88 23.04 -15.98
C VAL A 443 16.11 24.51 -15.63
N SER A 444 15.37 25.40 -16.29
CA SER A 444 15.40 26.84 -15.99
C SER A 444 14.90 27.12 -14.57
N PRO A 445 15.49 28.07 -13.81
CA PRO A 445 14.99 28.46 -12.50
C PRO A 445 13.50 28.79 -12.46
N ASP A 446 12.94 29.37 -13.53
CA ASP A 446 11.52 29.74 -13.62
C ASP A 446 10.58 28.51 -13.72
N ASN A 447 11.12 27.35 -14.11
CA ASN A 447 10.38 26.10 -14.23
C ASN A 447 10.57 25.18 -13.01
N ILE A 448 11.23 25.66 -11.95
CA ILE A 448 11.45 24.88 -10.73
C ILE A 448 10.32 25.16 -9.73
N THR A 449 9.62 24.10 -9.34
CA THR A 449 8.62 24.11 -8.28
C THR A 449 9.19 23.46 -7.02
N LYS A 450 8.90 24.06 -5.87
CA LYS A 450 9.44 23.67 -4.57
C LYS A 450 8.30 23.45 -3.60
N LYS A 451 8.32 22.34 -2.86
CA LYS A 451 7.38 22.06 -1.78
C LYS A 451 8.14 21.72 -0.51
N HIS A 452 7.66 22.27 0.59
CA HIS A 452 8.27 22.11 1.91
C HIS A 452 7.27 21.48 2.85
N PHE A 453 7.72 20.50 3.62
CA PHE A 453 6.87 19.84 4.60
C PHE A 453 7.61 19.62 5.92
N MET A 454 6.84 19.57 7.00
CA MET A 454 7.28 19.05 8.28
C MET A 454 6.44 17.83 8.63
N ASP A 455 7.09 16.76 9.05
CA ASP A 455 6.42 15.63 9.66
C ASP A 455 6.19 15.96 11.13
N LEU A 456 4.95 16.25 11.47
CA LEU A 456 4.55 16.51 12.85
C LEU A 456 3.98 15.24 13.47
N ARG A 457 4.16 15.07 14.77
CA ARG A 457 3.52 14.00 15.55
C ARG A 457 3.19 14.51 16.95
N VAL A 458 2.34 13.78 17.65
CA VAL A 458 2.17 14.00 19.09
C VAL A 458 3.38 13.41 19.81
N ALA A 459 3.94 14.14 20.76
CA ALA A 459 5.10 13.72 21.54
C ALA A 459 4.83 12.34 22.19
N GLY A 460 5.72 11.38 21.94
CA GLY A 460 5.57 10.00 22.41
C GLY A 460 4.94 9.02 21.42
N THR A 461 4.25 9.48 20.37
CA THR A 461 3.80 8.60 19.27
C THR A 461 4.92 8.37 18.25
N ASP A 462 4.77 7.35 17.40
CA ASP A 462 5.71 7.10 16.29
C ASP A 462 5.17 7.55 14.92
N SER A 463 3.85 7.71 14.81
CA SER A 463 3.22 8.06 13.55
C SER A 463 3.21 9.56 13.33
N THR A 464 3.69 9.95 12.16
CA THR A 464 3.80 11.34 11.74
C THR A 464 2.74 11.67 10.71
N ILE A 465 2.21 12.89 10.78
CA ILE A 465 1.41 13.50 9.72
C ILE A 465 2.29 14.54 9.02
N THR A 466 2.48 14.38 7.72
CA THR A 466 3.21 15.35 6.90
C THR A 466 2.33 16.58 6.68
N ILE A 467 2.80 17.76 7.10
CA ILE A 467 2.10 19.04 7.01
C ILE A 467 2.87 19.99 6.09
N PRO A 468 2.22 20.63 5.10
CA PRO A 468 2.84 21.68 4.30
C PRO A 468 3.35 22.83 5.17
N CYS A 469 4.58 23.30 4.93
CA CYS A 469 5.14 24.40 5.70
C CYS A 469 4.33 25.68 5.47
N SER A 470 3.94 26.31 6.56
CA SER A 470 3.29 27.61 6.60
C SER A 470 3.69 28.31 7.91
N ASN A 471 2.98 29.34 8.36
CA ASN A 471 3.26 29.89 9.68
C ASN A 471 2.87 28.89 10.79
N PHE A 472 3.48 29.03 11.96
CA PHE A 472 3.31 28.13 13.10
C PHE A 472 1.83 27.82 13.42
N ASP A 473 0.99 28.85 13.60
CA ASP A 473 -0.42 28.67 13.99
C ASP A 473 -1.23 27.93 12.91
N GLN A 474 -0.98 28.22 11.63
CA GLN A 474 -1.62 27.50 10.52
C GLN A 474 -1.21 26.03 10.48
N MET A 475 0.07 25.73 10.73
CA MET A 475 0.55 24.35 10.75
C MET A 475 -0.07 23.54 11.89
N VAL A 476 -0.25 24.14 13.08
CA VAL A 476 -0.98 23.51 14.19
C VAL A 476 -2.42 23.19 13.75
N GLY A 477 -3.12 24.17 13.17
CA GLY A 477 -4.48 23.97 12.67
C GLY A 477 -4.59 22.87 11.61
N TYR A 478 -3.67 22.83 10.64
CA TYR A 478 -3.63 21.77 9.62
C TYR A 478 -3.34 20.39 10.22
N PHE A 479 -2.48 20.32 11.24
CA PHE A 479 -2.23 19.08 11.95
C PHE A 479 -3.49 18.58 12.67
N GLU A 480 -4.16 19.45 13.42
CA GLU A 480 -5.39 19.12 14.13
C GLU A 480 -6.50 18.65 13.19
N GLU A 481 -6.68 19.34 12.05
CA GLU A 481 -7.67 18.97 11.03
C GLU A 481 -7.34 17.60 10.43
N ARG A 482 -6.10 17.39 9.97
CA ARG A 482 -5.70 16.10 9.39
C ARG A 482 -5.75 14.97 10.39
N HIS A 483 -5.33 15.21 11.63
CA HIS A 483 -5.43 14.25 12.72
C HIS A 483 -6.90 13.86 12.97
N ARG A 484 -7.82 14.83 12.96
CA ARG A 484 -9.26 14.58 13.11
C ARG A 484 -9.83 13.79 11.94
N ASN A 485 -9.41 14.08 10.71
CA ASN A 485 -9.88 13.34 9.53
C ASN A 485 -9.36 11.90 9.51
N LEU A 486 -8.10 11.68 9.91
CA LEU A 486 -7.49 10.35 9.95
C LEU A 486 -7.99 9.49 11.11
N PHE A 487 -8.11 10.09 12.31
CA PHE A 487 -8.31 9.33 13.54
C PHE A 487 -9.64 9.64 14.26
N GLY A 488 -10.42 10.62 13.80
CA GLY A 488 -11.74 10.95 14.34
C GLY A 488 -11.74 11.85 15.58
N PHE A 489 -10.59 12.38 16.00
CA PHE A 489 -10.47 13.28 17.16
C PHE A 489 -9.31 14.27 17.00
N SER A 490 -9.32 15.35 17.80
CA SER A 490 -8.21 16.30 17.84
C SER A 490 -7.19 15.87 18.90
N PRO A 491 -5.88 16.00 18.63
CA PRO A 491 -4.83 15.58 19.56
C PRO A 491 -4.83 16.44 20.83
N SER A 492 -4.46 15.87 21.99
CA SER A 492 -4.39 16.57 23.29
C SER A 492 -2.98 16.72 23.85
N GLY A 493 -1.94 16.33 23.11
CA GLY A 493 -0.53 16.34 23.55
C GLY A 493 0.33 17.38 22.84
N GLU A 494 1.54 17.60 23.37
CA GLU A 494 2.53 18.47 22.72
C GLU A 494 2.92 17.92 21.35
N LEU A 495 3.15 18.80 20.38
CA LEU A 495 3.58 18.38 19.05
C LEU A 495 5.12 18.33 18.97
N GLU A 496 5.64 17.43 18.15
CA GLU A 496 7.05 17.29 17.81
C GLU A 496 7.26 17.36 16.30
N ILE A 497 8.33 18.02 15.88
CA ILE A 497 8.89 17.93 14.53
C ILE A 497 9.72 16.64 14.47
N ALA A 498 9.20 15.61 13.84
CA ALA A 498 9.95 14.38 13.60
C ALA A 498 10.98 14.58 12.49
N ASN A 499 10.54 15.08 11.33
CA ASN A 499 11.38 15.30 10.17
C ASN A 499 11.01 16.58 9.42
N ILE A 500 11.95 17.06 8.60
CA ILE A 500 11.73 18.07 7.56
C ILE A 500 11.93 17.45 6.18
N ARG A 501 11.11 17.89 5.22
CA ARG A 501 11.12 17.38 3.85
C ARG A 501 11.11 18.50 2.83
N VAL A 502 11.87 18.31 1.76
CA VAL A 502 11.90 19.20 0.60
C VAL A 502 11.70 18.38 -0.66
N GLU A 503 10.74 18.79 -1.48
CA GLU A 503 10.57 18.29 -2.84
C GLU A 503 10.92 19.42 -3.81
N VAL A 504 11.83 19.15 -4.74
CA VAL A 504 12.17 20.03 -5.85
C VAL A 504 11.83 19.29 -7.13
N SER A 505 11.01 19.92 -7.97
CA SER A 505 10.63 19.36 -9.26
C SER A 505 10.75 20.41 -10.36
N GLY A 506 10.95 19.97 -11.58
CA GLY A 506 10.97 20.87 -12.73
C GLY A 506 10.75 20.14 -14.03
N SER A 507 10.36 20.88 -15.06
CA SER A 507 10.23 20.32 -16.42
C SER A 507 11.03 21.13 -17.42
N ARG A 508 11.64 20.42 -18.37
CA ARG A 508 12.23 21.00 -19.57
C ARG A 508 11.21 21.24 -20.67
N THR A 509 10.21 20.37 -20.78
CA THR A 509 9.29 20.33 -21.92
C THR A 509 7.94 19.80 -21.46
N GLU A 510 6.85 20.42 -21.93
CA GLU A 510 5.51 19.85 -21.80
C GLU A 510 5.17 19.13 -23.11
N ILE A 511 4.62 17.93 -23.02
CA ILE A 511 4.13 17.18 -24.18
C ILE A 511 2.66 17.55 -24.34
N GLU A 512 2.33 18.18 -25.46
CA GLU A 512 0.93 18.46 -25.79
C GLU A 512 0.21 17.18 -26.24
N GLU A 513 -1.04 17.02 -25.80
CA GLU A 513 -1.92 15.97 -26.28
C GLU A 513 -2.19 16.12 -27.78
N GLN A 514 -2.08 15.01 -28.51
CA GLN A 514 -2.32 15.04 -29.95
C GLN A 514 -3.82 15.00 -30.25
N LYS A 515 -4.26 15.88 -31.15
CA LYS A 515 -5.64 15.87 -31.63
C LYS A 515 -5.84 14.75 -32.66
N PRO A 516 -7.03 14.11 -32.68
CA PRO A 516 -7.40 13.18 -33.73
C PRO A 516 -7.28 13.82 -35.12
N ASN A 517 -7.05 12.99 -36.14
CA ASN A 517 -7.05 13.45 -37.53
C ASN A 517 -8.48 13.90 -37.91
N PRO A 518 -8.71 15.18 -38.28
CA PRO A 518 -10.04 15.70 -38.59
C PRO A 518 -10.65 15.11 -39.87
N ASP A 519 -9.87 14.43 -40.71
CA ASP A 519 -10.32 13.90 -42.01
C ASP A 519 -11.05 12.53 -41.93
N LEU A 520 -11.23 11.97 -40.73
CA LEU A 520 -12.01 10.74 -40.52
C LEU A 520 -13.50 11.01 -40.71
N SER A 521 -14.04 10.65 -41.88
CA SER A 521 -15.43 10.98 -42.24
C SER A 521 -16.43 9.84 -42.04
N ARG A 522 -15.99 8.58 -41.90
CA ARG A 522 -16.88 7.44 -41.66
C ARG A 522 -16.22 6.33 -40.81
N PRO A 523 -16.78 5.99 -39.64
CA PRO A 523 -16.37 4.81 -38.89
C PRO A 523 -16.74 3.55 -39.68
N ALA A 524 -15.78 2.65 -39.86
CA ALA A 524 -15.99 1.41 -40.59
C ALA A 524 -16.00 0.23 -39.61
N MET A 525 -17.12 -0.48 -39.55
CA MET A 525 -17.17 -1.81 -38.94
C MET A 525 -16.29 -2.73 -39.77
N ILE A 526 -15.30 -3.35 -39.13
CA ILE A 526 -14.29 -4.21 -39.78
C ILE A 526 -14.65 -5.69 -39.68
N GLY A 527 -15.57 -6.05 -38.78
CA GLY A 527 -15.98 -7.43 -38.56
C GLY A 527 -17.11 -7.56 -37.55
N GLN A 528 -17.47 -8.80 -37.27
CA GLN A 528 -18.48 -9.16 -36.29
C GLN A 528 -18.08 -10.50 -35.66
N SER A 529 -18.35 -10.68 -34.37
CA SER A 529 -18.02 -11.90 -33.62
C SER A 529 -19.10 -12.22 -32.60
N GLU A 530 -19.26 -13.50 -32.26
CA GLU A 530 -20.13 -13.92 -31.17
C GLU A 530 -19.34 -13.87 -29.87
N VAL A 531 -19.80 -13.06 -28.92
CA VAL A 531 -19.12 -12.84 -27.64
C VAL A 531 -20.05 -13.23 -26.51
N TYR A 532 -19.53 -13.97 -25.53
CA TYR A 532 -20.31 -14.49 -24.41
C TYR A 532 -20.42 -13.45 -23.29
N PHE A 533 -21.62 -12.91 -23.09
CA PHE A 533 -21.97 -11.96 -22.04
C PHE A 533 -23.20 -12.43 -21.29
N ASN A 534 -23.25 -12.24 -19.97
CA ASN A 534 -24.44 -12.53 -19.16
C ASN A 534 -25.05 -13.92 -19.42
N HIS A 535 -24.20 -14.95 -19.48
CA HIS A 535 -24.57 -16.35 -19.76
C HIS A 535 -25.17 -16.63 -21.15
N GLN A 536 -24.92 -15.78 -22.15
CA GLN A 536 -25.37 -16.00 -23.53
C GLN A 536 -24.41 -15.41 -24.56
N PHE A 537 -24.36 -16.00 -25.75
CA PHE A 537 -23.67 -15.39 -26.89
C PHE A 537 -24.48 -14.22 -27.46
N MET A 538 -23.79 -13.12 -27.74
CA MET A 538 -24.34 -11.94 -28.36
C MET A 538 -23.48 -11.53 -29.56
N SER A 539 -24.16 -11.25 -30.68
CA SER A 539 -23.50 -10.75 -31.88
C SER A 539 -22.94 -9.34 -31.64
N THR A 540 -21.63 -9.20 -31.80
CA THR A 540 -20.85 -8.03 -31.36
C THR A 540 -20.08 -7.46 -32.53
N SER A 541 -20.33 -6.18 -32.86
CA SER A 541 -19.66 -5.48 -33.95
C SER A 541 -18.22 -5.09 -33.57
N ILE A 542 -17.29 -5.25 -34.51
CA ILE A 542 -15.87 -4.94 -34.32
C ILE A 542 -15.51 -3.69 -35.15
N TYR A 543 -14.85 -2.72 -34.52
CA TYR A 543 -14.39 -1.48 -35.13
C TYR A 543 -12.88 -1.35 -35.00
N SER A 544 -12.23 -0.78 -36.02
CA SER A 544 -10.84 -0.34 -35.91
C SER A 544 -10.79 0.99 -35.18
N ARG A 545 -9.93 1.09 -34.16
CA ARG A 545 -9.69 2.33 -33.41
C ARG A 545 -9.36 3.51 -34.33
N ASP A 546 -8.49 3.31 -35.31
CA ASP A 546 -8.00 4.37 -36.21
C ASP A 546 -9.08 4.92 -37.15
N SER A 547 -10.24 4.26 -37.23
CA SER A 547 -11.36 4.69 -38.06
C SER A 547 -12.40 5.54 -37.33
N LEU A 548 -12.27 5.70 -36.00
CA LEU A 548 -13.29 6.35 -35.17
C LEU A 548 -13.05 7.87 -35.06
N PRO A 549 -13.94 8.72 -35.58
CA PRO A 549 -13.79 10.17 -35.45
C PRO A 549 -14.21 10.69 -34.08
N GLU A 550 -13.77 11.91 -33.74
CA GLU A 550 -14.27 12.65 -32.58
C GLU A 550 -15.81 12.74 -32.59
N GLY A 551 -16.43 12.56 -31.43
CA GLY A 551 -17.88 12.58 -31.26
C GLY A 551 -18.60 11.32 -31.74
N PHE A 552 -17.90 10.32 -32.26
CA PHE A 552 -18.49 9.01 -32.51
C PHE A 552 -18.95 8.37 -31.21
N GLU A 553 -20.17 7.83 -31.19
CA GLU A 553 -20.72 7.08 -30.06
C GLU A 553 -21.12 5.66 -30.49
N LEU A 554 -20.90 4.70 -29.60
CA LEU A 554 -21.14 3.28 -29.81
C LEU A 554 -21.71 2.65 -28.55
N ALA A 555 -22.96 2.18 -28.62
CA ALA A 555 -23.56 1.39 -27.56
C ALA A 555 -23.06 -0.05 -27.60
N GLY A 556 -22.80 -0.64 -26.42
CA GLY A 556 -22.45 -2.06 -26.31
C GLY A 556 -23.65 -2.99 -26.59
N PRO A 557 -23.42 -4.27 -26.95
CA PRO A 557 -22.12 -4.92 -27.05
C PRO A 557 -21.33 -4.52 -28.30
N ALA A 558 -20.08 -4.13 -28.13
CA ALA A 558 -19.16 -3.84 -29.24
C ALA A 558 -17.70 -4.08 -28.84
N MET A 559 -16.84 -4.27 -29.84
CA MET A 559 -15.39 -4.36 -29.66
C MET A 559 -14.68 -3.29 -30.49
N ILE A 560 -13.66 -2.68 -29.90
CA ILE A 560 -12.76 -1.76 -30.59
C ILE A 560 -11.36 -2.35 -30.49
N THR A 561 -10.73 -2.58 -31.63
CA THR A 561 -9.40 -3.18 -31.71
C THR A 561 -8.39 -2.18 -32.24
N ASP A 562 -7.19 -2.19 -31.69
CA ASP A 562 -6.00 -1.58 -32.28
C ASP A 562 -4.85 -2.61 -32.33
N LEU A 563 -3.65 -2.16 -32.72
CA LEU A 563 -2.47 -3.04 -32.86
C LEU A 563 -2.07 -3.73 -31.54
N ASN A 564 -2.36 -3.10 -30.39
CA ASN A 564 -1.80 -3.46 -29.10
C ASN A 564 -2.86 -3.85 -28.05
N SER A 565 -4.14 -3.61 -28.29
CA SER A 565 -5.21 -3.90 -27.34
C SER A 565 -6.56 -4.21 -28.01
N THR A 566 -7.39 -4.95 -27.28
CA THR A 566 -8.79 -5.22 -27.59
C THR A 566 -9.66 -4.66 -26.48
N ILE A 567 -10.53 -3.73 -26.83
CA ILE A 567 -11.41 -3.01 -25.92
C ILE A 567 -12.81 -3.59 -26.04
N VAL A 568 -13.35 -4.09 -24.93
CA VAL A 568 -14.67 -4.71 -24.89
C VAL A 568 -15.67 -3.75 -24.25
N ILE A 569 -16.64 -3.29 -25.05
CA ILE A 569 -17.76 -2.46 -24.59
C ILE A 569 -18.92 -3.40 -24.28
N GLU A 570 -19.11 -3.72 -23.00
CA GLU A 570 -20.15 -4.66 -22.58
C GLU A 570 -21.57 -4.09 -22.73
N PRO A 571 -22.61 -4.94 -22.78
CA PRO A 571 -23.99 -4.50 -22.71
C PRO A 571 -24.25 -3.58 -21.51
N GLY A 572 -24.96 -2.47 -21.74
CA GLY A 572 -25.27 -1.45 -20.72
C GLY A 572 -24.26 -0.28 -20.64
N PHE A 573 -23.18 -0.34 -21.41
CA PHE A 573 -22.18 0.72 -21.57
C PHE A 573 -22.30 1.42 -22.93
N THR A 574 -21.80 2.65 -22.99
CA THR A 574 -21.69 3.43 -24.24
C THR A 574 -20.30 4.03 -24.32
N ALA A 575 -19.59 3.77 -25.41
CA ALA A 575 -18.29 4.35 -25.70
C ALA A 575 -18.43 5.58 -26.60
N GLY A 576 -17.61 6.61 -26.37
CA GLY A 576 -17.48 7.77 -27.22
C GLY A 576 -16.03 8.20 -27.41
N ILE A 577 -15.73 8.92 -28.49
CA ILE A 577 -14.39 9.49 -28.74
C ILE A 577 -14.40 10.99 -28.44
N ASN A 578 -13.51 11.46 -27.56
CA ASN A 578 -13.39 12.89 -27.25
C ASN A 578 -12.41 13.61 -28.20
N GLY A 579 -12.22 14.93 -28.01
CA GLY A 579 -11.32 15.76 -28.83
C GLY A 579 -9.82 15.51 -28.69
N PHE A 580 -9.42 14.58 -27.80
CA PHE A 580 -8.04 14.07 -27.66
C PHE A 580 -7.92 12.65 -28.22
N GLY A 581 -9.00 12.09 -28.79
CA GLY A 581 -9.03 10.72 -29.27
C GLY A 581 -9.13 9.66 -28.17
N HIS A 582 -9.35 10.05 -26.92
CA HIS A 582 -9.58 9.11 -25.84
C HIS A 582 -10.94 8.42 -26.06
N ILE A 583 -10.99 7.12 -25.77
CA ILE A 583 -12.27 6.42 -25.63
C ILE A 583 -12.78 6.69 -24.22
N VAL A 584 -13.97 7.26 -24.13
CA VAL A 584 -14.71 7.49 -22.88
C VAL A 584 -15.88 6.53 -22.85
N ILE A 585 -15.93 5.63 -21.86
CA ILE A 585 -17.01 4.66 -21.70
C ILE A 585 -17.84 5.06 -20.49
N ASP A 586 -19.12 5.33 -20.72
CA ASP A 586 -20.07 5.64 -19.67
C ASP A 586 -20.99 4.45 -19.40
N GLN A 587 -21.19 4.12 -18.12
CA GLN A 587 -22.19 3.17 -17.67
C GLN A 587 -23.56 3.87 -17.61
N LYS A 588 -24.45 3.59 -18.57
CA LYS A 588 -25.79 4.21 -18.61
C LYS A 588 -26.79 3.52 -17.67
N THR A 589 -26.63 2.22 -17.47
CA THR A 589 -27.55 1.41 -16.66
C THR A 589 -26.87 0.97 -15.37
N PHE A 590 -27.33 1.50 -14.24
CA PHE A 590 -26.90 1.05 -12.92
C PHE A 590 -27.78 -0.12 -12.49
N HIS A 591 -27.26 -1.34 -12.57
CA HIS A 591 -27.87 -2.44 -11.85
C HIS A 591 -27.43 -2.30 -10.39
N LYS A 592 -28.30 -1.72 -9.55
CA LYS A 592 -28.16 -1.92 -8.10
C LYS A 592 -28.39 -3.42 -7.86
N SER A 593 -27.35 -4.14 -7.47
CA SER A 593 -27.51 -5.47 -6.90
C SER A 593 -28.54 -5.35 -5.78
N GLN A 594 -29.67 -6.07 -5.88
CA GLN A 594 -30.57 -6.18 -4.74
C GLN A 594 -29.80 -6.97 -3.69
N ILE A 595 -29.44 -6.32 -2.58
CA ILE A 595 -28.90 -7.02 -1.42
C ILE A 595 -30.06 -7.86 -0.88
N THR A 596 -30.01 -9.16 -1.14
CA THR A 596 -30.96 -10.12 -0.59
C THR A 596 -30.41 -10.65 0.74
N THR A 597 -31.29 -11.11 1.62
CA THR A 597 -30.89 -11.86 2.82
C THR A 597 -30.61 -13.32 2.51
N GLU A 598 -30.67 -13.72 1.23
CA GLU A 598 -30.30 -15.07 0.82
C GLU A 598 -28.77 -15.22 0.93
N LYS A 599 -28.32 -16.40 1.36
CA LYS A 599 -26.89 -16.71 1.53
C LYS A 599 -26.23 -16.91 0.17
N ASP A 600 -26.07 -15.80 -0.54
CA ASP A 600 -25.29 -15.72 -1.77
C ASP A 600 -23.79 -15.63 -1.42
N PRO A 601 -22.94 -16.56 -1.92
CA PRO A 601 -21.50 -16.55 -1.66
C PRO A 601 -20.81 -15.23 -2.01
N VAL A 602 -21.28 -14.51 -3.04
CA VAL A 602 -20.70 -13.22 -3.46
C VAL A 602 -21.02 -12.14 -2.44
N SER A 603 -22.29 -12.00 -2.07
CA SER A 603 -22.71 -11.05 -1.03
C SER A 603 -22.03 -11.34 0.31
N LEU A 604 -21.87 -12.62 0.69
CA LEU A 604 -21.17 -13.01 1.91
C LEU A 604 -19.69 -12.61 1.87
N GLU A 605 -19.02 -12.81 0.74
CA GLU A 605 -17.63 -12.38 0.56
C GLU A 605 -17.50 -10.85 0.59
N ILE A 606 -18.45 -10.12 -0.01
CA ILE A 606 -18.48 -8.64 0.04
C ILE A 606 -18.61 -8.15 1.48
N PHE A 607 -19.59 -8.66 2.24
CA PHE A 607 -19.79 -8.26 3.63
C PHE A 607 -18.62 -8.67 4.53
N ASN A 608 -18.05 -9.86 4.30
CA ASN A 608 -16.84 -10.30 5.00
C ASN A 608 -15.71 -9.29 4.77
N ASN A 609 -15.40 -8.94 3.53
CA ASN A 609 -14.35 -7.97 3.22
C ASN A 609 -14.65 -6.57 3.77
N LEU A 610 -15.90 -6.11 3.75
CA LEU A 610 -16.29 -4.83 4.34
C LEU A 610 -16.06 -4.81 5.85
N PHE A 611 -16.61 -5.79 6.59
CA PHE A 611 -16.46 -5.82 8.05
C PHE A 611 -15.01 -6.07 8.49
N MET A 612 -14.26 -6.90 7.75
CA MET A 612 -12.83 -7.09 7.97
C MET A 612 -12.07 -5.79 7.76
N SER A 613 -12.37 -5.05 6.68
CA SER A 613 -11.77 -3.75 6.40
C SER A 613 -12.03 -2.74 7.52
N ILE A 614 -13.25 -2.71 8.09
CA ILE A 614 -13.55 -1.85 9.25
C ILE A 614 -12.66 -2.21 10.44
N ALA A 615 -12.54 -3.50 10.78
CA ALA A 615 -11.69 -3.94 11.88
C ALA A 615 -10.20 -3.59 11.64
N GLU A 616 -9.73 -3.66 10.39
CA GLU A 616 -8.38 -3.22 10.00
C GLU A 616 -8.20 -1.71 10.13
N GLN A 617 -9.20 -0.90 9.77
CA GLN A 617 -9.19 0.55 9.97
C GLN A 617 -9.12 0.95 11.44
N MET A 618 -9.86 0.24 12.29
CA MET A 618 -9.77 0.39 13.75
C MET A 618 -8.34 0.09 14.21
N GLY A 619 -7.75 -1.02 13.76
CA GLY A 619 -6.40 -1.42 14.11
C GLY A 619 -5.33 -0.44 13.63
N PHE A 620 -5.48 0.09 12.42
CA PHE A 620 -4.62 1.15 11.89
C PHE A 620 -4.70 2.41 12.75
N THR A 621 -5.91 2.82 13.15
CA THR A 621 -6.11 3.97 14.03
C THR A 621 -5.45 3.76 15.39
N LEU A 622 -5.61 2.58 16.00
CA LEU A 622 -5.00 2.23 17.29
C LEU A 622 -3.48 2.27 17.22
N LYS A 623 -2.89 1.60 16.23
CA LYS A 623 -1.43 1.59 16.00
C LYS A 623 -0.86 3.00 15.90
N ASN A 624 -1.52 3.88 15.15
CA ASN A 624 -0.98 5.20 14.83
C ASN A 624 -1.16 6.23 15.95
N THR A 625 -2.10 6.01 16.87
CA THR A 625 -2.41 6.96 17.94
C THR A 625 -1.90 6.52 19.30
N ALA A 626 -1.46 5.26 19.44
CA ALA A 626 -0.88 4.74 20.67
C ALA A 626 0.51 5.32 20.99
N HIS A 627 0.84 5.35 22.28
CA HIS A 627 2.12 5.85 22.79
C HIS A 627 3.04 4.71 23.22
N SER A 628 2.50 3.62 23.78
CA SER A 628 3.33 2.50 24.22
C SER A 628 3.91 1.70 23.06
N VAL A 629 5.16 1.26 23.24
CA VAL A 629 5.87 0.39 22.29
C VAL A 629 5.13 -0.92 22.05
N ASN A 630 4.41 -1.44 23.06
CA ASN A 630 3.60 -2.65 22.94
C ASN A 630 2.52 -2.52 21.87
N ILE A 631 1.80 -1.40 21.85
CA ILE A 631 0.71 -1.19 20.89
C ILE A 631 1.26 -0.65 19.56
N LYS A 632 2.09 0.39 19.56
CA LYS A 632 2.49 1.11 18.33
C LYS A 632 3.54 0.39 17.48
N GLU A 633 4.45 -0.38 18.10
CA GLU A 633 5.53 -1.09 17.39
C GLU A 633 5.36 -2.62 17.42
N ARG A 634 5.09 -3.21 18.60
CA ARG A 634 4.91 -4.68 18.72
C ARG A 634 3.56 -5.18 18.20
N LEU A 635 2.62 -4.27 17.98
CA LEU A 635 1.26 -4.55 17.50
C LEU A 635 0.50 -5.53 18.42
N ASP A 636 0.73 -5.40 19.73
CA ASP A 636 0.09 -6.22 20.76
C ASP A 636 -1.29 -5.65 21.13
N PHE A 637 -2.19 -5.69 20.14
CA PHE A 637 -3.56 -5.22 20.26
C PHE A 637 -4.44 -5.98 19.26
N SER A 638 -5.76 -5.96 19.46
CA SER A 638 -6.76 -6.50 18.53
C SER A 638 -7.97 -5.57 18.42
N CYS A 639 -8.53 -5.46 17.22
CA CYS A 639 -9.76 -4.73 16.94
C CYS A 639 -10.76 -5.67 16.25
N ALA A 640 -12.03 -5.57 16.65
CA ALA A 640 -13.07 -6.47 16.18
C ALA A 640 -14.47 -5.85 16.23
N LEU A 641 -15.33 -6.38 15.39
CA LEU A 641 -16.77 -6.11 15.33
C LEU A 641 -17.56 -7.31 15.83
N PHE A 642 -18.65 -7.04 16.53
CA PHE A 642 -19.52 -8.04 17.14
C PHE A 642 -20.97 -7.74 16.80
N ASP A 643 -21.77 -8.80 16.66
CA ASP A 643 -23.22 -8.69 16.45
C ASP A 643 -23.93 -8.17 17.72
N ASP A 644 -25.25 -8.01 17.63
CA ASP A 644 -26.12 -7.54 18.71
C ASP A 644 -26.08 -8.41 19.98
N GLU A 645 -25.71 -9.69 19.85
CA GLU A 645 -25.51 -10.64 20.95
C GLU A 645 -24.06 -10.69 21.47
N GLY A 646 -23.14 -9.94 20.87
CA GLY A 646 -21.72 -9.93 21.23
C GLY A 646 -20.91 -11.09 20.67
N ASN A 647 -21.38 -11.79 19.64
CA ASN A 647 -20.60 -12.78 18.90
C ASN A 647 -19.70 -12.11 17.86
N LEU A 648 -18.52 -12.67 17.64
CA LEU A 648 -17.53 -12.11 16.72
C LEU A 648 -18.03 -12.18 15.26
N VAL A 649 -18.07 -11.03 14.59
CA VAL A 649 -18.46 -10.89 13.17
C VAL A 649 -17.22 -10.76 12.30
N ALA A 650 -16.30 -9.88 12.67
CA ALA A 650 -15.06 -9.63 11.95
C ALA A 650 -13.95 -9.17 12.89
N ASN A 651 -12.71 -9.41 12.49
CA ASN A 651 -11.54 -9.00 13.26
C ASN A 651 -10.38 -8.70 12.32
N ALA A 652 -9.54 -7.76 12.71
CA ALA A 652 -8.26 -7.62 12.02
C ALA A 652 -7.30 -8.77 12.44
N PRO A 653 -6.35 -9.16 11.57
CA PRO A 653 -5.40 -10.24 11.82
C PRO A 653 -4.40 -9.81 12.89
N HIS A 654 -4.81 -9.99 14.13
CA HIS A 654 -4.13 -9.53 15.33
C HIS A 654 -3.90 -10.68 16.31
N VAL A 655 -3.51 -10.38 17.56
CA VAL A 655 -3.12 -11.38 18.55
C VAL A 655 -4.25 -12.40 18.80
N PRO A 656 -4.03 -13.70 18.55
CA PRO A 656 -5.09 -14.72 18.62
C PRO A 656 -5.74 -14.87 20.00
N VAL A 657 -4.95 -14.72 21.08
CA VAL A 657 -5.44 -14.85 22.46
C VAL A 657 -6.48 -13.78 22.80
N HIS A 658 -6.36 -12.58 22.22
CA HIS A 658 -7.34 -11.52 22.39
C HIS A 658 -8.68 -11.93 21.77
N LEU A 659 -8.65 -12.39 20.51
CA LEU A 659 -9.86 -12.65 19.73
C LEU A 659 -10.73 -13.76 20.33
N GLY A 660 -10.09 -14.80 20.88
CA GLY A 660 -10.81 -15.89 21.55
C GLY A 660 -11.57 -15.45 22.80
N ALA A 661 -11.14 -14.38 23.48
CA ALA A 661 -11.71 -13.94 24.77
C ALA A 661 -12.52 -12.63 24.68
N MET A 662 -12.32 -11.81 23.65
CA MET A 662 -13.01 -10.52 23.49
C MET A 662 -14.53 -10.65 23.38
N GLY A 663 -15.05 -11.70 22.73
CA GLY A 663 -16.51 -11.93 22.64
C GLY A 663 -17.16 -12.07 24.02
N GLU A 664 -16.49 -12.76 24.96
CA GLU A 664 -16.97 -12.88 26.34
C GLU A 664 -16.91 -11.54 27.10
N SER A 665 -15.94 -10.67 26.78
CA SER A 665 -15.89 -9.31 27.35
C SER A 665 -17.06 -8.45 26.87
N VAL A 666 -17.36 -8.51 25.58
CA VAL A 666 -18.50 -7.80 24.99
C VAL A 666 -19.80 -8.29 25.61
N LYS A 667 -20.03 -9.60 25.66
CA LYS A 667 -21.20 -10.21 26.31
C LYS A 667 -21.34 -9.81 27.78
N SER A 668 -20.23 -9.79 28.53
CA SER A 668 -20.24 -9.34 29.93
C SER A 668 -20.64 -7.86 30.08
N ILE A 669 -20.17 -6.99 29.19
CA ILE A 669 -20.55 -5.56 29.16
C ILE A 669 -22.02 -5.41 28.78
N ILE A 670 -22.51 -6.14 27.78
CA ILE A 670 -23.93 -6.14 27.38
C ILE A 670 -24.80 -6.54 28.58
N ALA A 671 -24.53 -7.71 29.18
CA ALA A 671 -25.29 -8.22 30.32
C ALA A 671 -25.25 -7.27 31.52
N SER A 672 -24.11 -6.61 31.76
CA SER A 672 -23.97 -5.65 32.87
C SER A 672 -24.74 -4.36 32.63
N ASN A 673 -25.05 -3.99 31.38
CA ASN A 673 -25.60 -2.68 31.00
C ASN A 673 -26.91 -2.77 30.20
N GLU A 674 -27.58 -3.93 30.21
CA GLU A 674 -28.84 -4.19 29.51
C GLU A 674 -29.87 -3.07 29.73
N GLY A 675 -30.38 -2.51 28.63
CA GLY A 675 -31.36 -1.40 28.63
C GLY A 675 -30.83 -0.04 29.09
N ARG A 676 -29.52 0.11 29.37
CA ARG A 676 -28.92 1.36 29.87
C ARG A 676 -27.87 1.98 28.95
N MET A 677 -27.42 1.25 27.94
CA MET A 677 -26.40 1.72 26.99
C MET A 677 -26.96 2.81 26.08
N LYS A 678 -26.15 3.83 25.78
CA LYS A 678 -26.51 4.93 24.89
C LYS A 678 -25.49 5.10 23.77
N ASP A 679 -25.91 5.77 22.72
CA ASP A 679 -25.02 6.19 21.64
C ASP A 679 -23.93 7.13 22.19
N GLY A 680 -22.68 6.87 21.80
CA GLY A 680 -21.50 7.58 22.28
C GLY A 680 -20.96 7.15 23.66
N ASP A 681 -21.49 6.09 24.28
CA ASP A 681 -20.93 5.50 25.50
C ASP A 681 -19.79 4.52 25.21
N PHE A 682 -18.72 4.55 26.00
CA PHE A 682 -17.61 3.59 25.90
C PHE A 682 -17.36 2.93 27.25
N TYR A 683 -17.12 1.63 27.23
CA TYR A 683 -16.94 0.78 28.40
C TYR A 683 -15.54 0.17 28.41
N LEU A 684 -14.95 0.05 29.59
CA LEU A 684 -13.62 -0.51 29.82
C LEU A 684 -13.71 -1.75 30.74
N ILE A 685 -12.99 -2.81 30.36
CA ILE A 685 -12.91 -4.08 31.10
C ILE A 685 -11.55 -4.76 30.88
N ASN A 686 -11.02 -5.44 31.90
CA ASN A 686 -9.84 -6.32 31.79
C ASN A 686 -9.94 -7.60 32.65
N ASN A 687 -11.05 -7.80 33.38
CA ASN A 687 -11.17 -8.91 34.31
C ASN A 687 -11.11 -10.28 33.59
N PRO A 688 -10.12 -11.15 33.90
CA PRO A 688 -9.99 -12.44 33.24
C PRO A 688 -11.17 -13.40 33.44
N HIS A 689 -11.93 -13.22 34.52
CA HIS A 689 -13.15 -14.01 34.77
C HIS A 689 -14.34 -13.57 33.90
N LYS A 690 -14.21 -12.47 33.15
CA LYS A 690 -15.25 -11.89 32.29
C LYS A 690 -14.73 -11.64 30.88
N GLY A 691 -13.85 -12.52 30.39
CA GLY A 691 -13.31 -12.46 29.03
C GLY A 691 -12.02 -11.63 28.87
N GLY A 692 -11.44 -11.10 29.94
CA GLY A 692 -10.05 -10.63 29.91
C GLY A 692 -9.06 -11.79 29.68
N SER A 693 -7.95 -11.55 29.00
CA SER A 693 -6.89 -12.56 28.83
C SER A 693 -5.94 -12.56 30.04
N HIS A 694 -5.50 -11.36 30.43
CA HIS A 694 -4.77 -11.05 31.66
C HIS A 694 -4.95 -9.55 31.95
N LEU A 695 -4.54 -9.07 33.14
CA LEU A 695 -4.86 -7.69 33.57
C LEU A 695 -4.31 -6.57 32.66
N PRO A 696 -3.12 -6.68 32.06
CA PRO A 696 -2.65 -5.73 31.07
C PRO A 696 -3.52 -5.59 29.81
N ASP A 697 -4.38 -6.55 29.53
CA ASP A 697 -5.22 -6.50 28.33
C ASP A 697 -6.53 -5.76 28.61
N LEU A 698 -6.49 -4.46 28.36
CA LEU A 698 -7.64 -3.58 28.54
C LEU A 698 -8.48 -3.60 27.26
N THR A 699 -9.79 -3.85 27.40
CA THR A 699 -10.74 -3.88 26.30
C THR A 699 -11.67 -2.67 26.39
N VAL A 700 -11.69 -1.82 25.37
CA VAL A 700 -12.64 -0.73 25.17
C VAL A 700 -13.75 -1.22 24.24
N ILE A 701 -15.01 -1.03 24.63
CA ILE A 701 -16.20 -1.53 23.93
C ILE A 701 -17.21 -0.39 23.79
N SER A 702 -17.83 -0.23 22.62
CA SER A 702 -18.92 0.71 22.38
C SER A 702 -20.06 0.06 21.60
N PRO A 703 -21.33 0.32 21.96
CA PRO A 703 -22.48 -0.02 21.12
C PRO A 703 -22.50 0.84 19.86
N VAL A 704 -23.09 0.29 18.78
CA VAL A 704 -23.30 0.98 17.50
C VAL A 704 -24.79 0.98 17.19
N PHE A 705 -25.39 2.16 17.04
CA PHE A 705 -26.84 2.31 16.84
C PHE A 705 -27.21 2.53 15.36
N SER A 706 -26.42 3.30 14.60
CA SER A 706 -26.71 3.65 13.19
C SER A 706 -28.16 4.08 12.92
N GLY A 707 -28.68 4.97 13.78
CA GLY A 707 -30.07 5.46 13.71
C GLY A 707 -31.15 4.51 14.27
N SER A 708 -30.78 3.31 14.75
CA SER A 708 -31.65 2.40 15.52
C SER A 708 -31.88 2.89 16.95
N GLN A 709 -32.91 2.35 17.61
CA GLN A 709 -33.16 2.56 19.05
C GLN A 709 -32.38 1.57 19.93
N GLU A 710 -31.98 0.43 19.36
CA GLU A 710 -31.20 -0.61 20.02
C GLU A 710 -29.86 -0.80 19.28
N PRO A 711 -28.78 -1.18 19.99
CA PRO A 711 -27.51 -1.48 19.35
C PRO A 711 -27.66 -2.59 18.30
N ILE A 712 -27.14 -2.35 17.10
CA ILE A 712 -27.15 -3.33 15.99
C ILE A 712 -25.80 -4.06 15.85
N PHE A 713 -24.74 -3.46 16.38
CA PHE A 713 -23.39 -4.00 16.45
C PHE A 713 -22.69 -3.48 17.71
N TYR A 714 -21.55 -4.08 18.04
CA TYR A 714 -20.57 -3.52 18.97
C TYR A 714 -19.20 -3.48 18.30
N ALA A 715 -18.48 -2.40 18.54
CA ALA A 715 -17.07 -2.27 18.16
C ALA A 715 -16.21 -2.36 19.41
N ALA A 716 -15.12 -3.13 19.35
CA ALA A 716 -14.20 -3.25 20.47
C ALA A 716 -12.73 -3.25 20.03
N SER A 717 -11.89 -2.69 20.90
CA SER A 717 -10.44 -2.75 20.79
C SER A 717 -9.84 -3.25 22.10
N ARG A 718 -8.88 -4.17 22.03
CA ARG A 718 -8.08 -4.64 23.16
C ARG A 718 -6.63 -4.28 22.91
N GLY A 719 -5.95 -3.68 23.87
CA GLY A 719 -4.52 -3.38 23.79
C GLY A 719 -3.79 -3.93 25.00
N HIS A 720 -2.56 -4.41 24.80
CA HIS A 720 -1.70 -4.82 25.90
C HIS A 720 -0.98 -3.60 26.47
N HIS A 721 -1.38 -3.23 27.68
CA HIS A 721 -0.82 -2.12 28.44
C HIS A 721 0.51 -2.52 29.10
N ALA A 722 1.55 -1.69 29.05
CA ALA A 722 2.86 -2.00 29.65
C ALA A 722 2.80 -2.05 31.20
N ASP A 723 1.78 -1.44 31.79
CA ASP A 723 1.58 -1.39 33.23
C ASP A 723 0.09 -1.20 33.56
N ILE A 724 -0.39 -1.85 34.62
CA ILE A 724 -1.76 -1.69 35.15
C ILE A 724 -1.74 -1.71 36.69
N GLY A 725 -0.59 -1.32 37.26
CA GLY A 725 -0.27 -1.52 38.67
C GLY A 725 0.33 -2.90 38.94
N GLY A 726 0.20 -3.38 40.18
CA GLY A 726 0.75 -4.66 40.62
C GLY A 726 2.17 -4.55 41.15
N ILE A 727 2.68 -5.60 41.78
CA ILE A 727 3.96 -5.58 42.52
C ILE A 727 5.19 -5.42 41.60
N THR A 728 5.07 -5.79 40.32
CA THR A 728 6.08 -5.56 39.28
C THR A 728 5.46 -4.94 38.03
N PRO A 729 6.18 -4.08 37.28
CA PRO A 729 5.74 -3.62 35.96
C PRO A 729 5.49 -4.80 35.00
N GLY A 730 4.55 -4.65 34.06
CA GLY A 730 4.22 -5.66 33.05
C GLY A 730 3.23 -6.75 33.45
N SER A 731 2.84 -6.84 34.73
CA SER A 731 2.01 -7.91 35.30
C SER A 731 2.66 -9.30 35.25
N ILE A 732 2.01 -10.31 35.85
CA ILE A 732 2.47 -11.71 35.96
C ILE A 732 3.85 -11.90 36.63
N PRO A 733 4.11 -11.33 37.83
CA PRO A 733 5.27 -11.74 38.61
C PRO A 733 5.17 -13.24 38.95
N PRO A 734 6.26 -14.02 38.81
CA PRO A 734 6.24 -15.47 39.06
C PRO A 734 5.97 -15.84 40.54
N PHE A 735 5.90 -14.84 41.42
CA PHE A 735 5.66 -14.97 42.85
C PHE A 735 4.29 -14.41 43.29
N SER A 736 3.41 -14.01 42.35
CA SER A 736 2.04 -13.65 42.68
C SER A 736 1.28 -14.84 43.27
N THR A 737 0.62 -14.59 44.40
CA THR A 737 -0.30 -15.50 45.08
C THR A 737 -1.77 -15.07 44.95
N SER A 738 -2.00 -13.84 44.48
CA SER A 738 -3.33 -13.30 44.20
C SER A 738 -3.31 -12.40 42.96
N ILE A 739 -4.40 -12.40 42.20
CA ILE A 739 -4.57 -11.54 41.01
C ILE A 739 -4.47 -10.04 41.35
N HIS A 740 -4.78 -9.64 42.59
CA HIS A 740 -4.60 -8.25 43.04
C HIS A 740 -3.13 -7.81 43.13
N GLU A 741 -2.20 -8.77 43.20
CA GLU A 741 -0.76 -8.50 43.15
C GLU A 741 -0.27 -8.29 41.70
N GLU A 742 -1.04 -8.74 40.72
CA GLU A 742 -0.74 -8.60 39.30
C GLU A 742 -1.18 -7.24 38.73
N GLY A 743 -2.19 -6.61 39.32
CA GLY A 743 -2.66 -5.29 38.88
C GLY A 743 -4.10 -4.96 39.24
N ILE A 744 -4.61 -3.89 38.63
CA ILE A 744 -5.97 -3.38 38.83
C ILE A 744 -6.95 -4.21 37.99
N ILE A 745 -8.05 -4.63 38.62
CA ILE A 745 -9.12 -5.41 37.99
C ILE A 745 -10.31 -4.49 37.70
N ILE A 746 -10.77 -4.50 36.45
CA ILE A 746 -11.81 -3.65 35.91
C ILE A 746 -12.92 -4.54 35.34
N ASP A 747 -14.10 -4.46 35.95
CA ASP A 747 -15.27 -5.27 35.60
C ASP A 747 -16.18 -4.62 34.54
N ASN A 748 -16.52 -3.36 34.75
CA ASN A 748 -17.42 -2.57 33.91
C ASN A 748 -17.24 -1.10 34.29
N PHE A 749 -16.36 -0.39 33.58
CA PHE A 749 -16.10 1.02 33.81
C PHE A 749 -16.59 1.84 32.61
N LEU A 750 -17.62 2.66 32.81
CA LEU A 750 -18.11 3.61 31.79
C LEU A 750 -17.08 4.75 31.65
N ILE A 751 -16.17 4.61 30.69
CA ILE A 751 -15.04 5.52 30.50
C ILE A 751 -15.40 6.75 29.67
N VAL A 752 -16.37 6.62 28.76
CA VAL A 752 -16.96 7.76 28.05
C VAL A 752 -18.46 7.70 28.26
N GLU A 753 -19.05 8.81 28.70
CA GLU A 753 -20.50 8.94 28.88
C GLU A 753 -21.00 10.11 28.02
N ASN A 754 -21.95 9.84 27.12
CA ASN A 754 -22.45 10.82 26.13
C ASN A 754 -21.32 11.55 25.39
N GLY A 755 -20.28 10.83 24.96
CA GLY A 755 -19.13 11.38 24.24
C GLY A 755 -18.10 12.14 25.09
N ILE A 756 -18.29 12.26 26.42
CA ILE A 756 -17.35 12.93 27.34
C ILE A 756 -16.49 11.89 28.06
N LEU A 757 -15.17 12.01 27.92
CA LEU A 757 -14.19 11.14 28.60
C LEU A 757 -14.14 11.42 30.11
N LYS A 758 -14.28 10.39 30.93
CA LYS A 758 -14.15 10.43 32.40
C LYS A 758 -12.69 10.28 32.83
N GLU A 759 -11.87 11.23 32.41
CA GLU A 759 -10.41 11.19 32.57
C GLU A 759 -10.00 11.13 34.05
N LYS A 760 -10.62 11.96 34.90
CA LYS A 760 -10.31 11.99 36.32
C LYS A 760 -10.69 10.70 37.03
N GLU A 761 -11.86 10.14 36.72
CA GLU A 761 -12.32 8.88 37.29
C GLU A 761 -11.44 7.71 36.84
N PHE A 762 -10.93 7.76 35.61
CA PHE A 762 -9.95 6.79 35.13
C PHE A 762 -8.62 6.92 35.88
N GLU A 763 -8.13 8.13 36.13
CA GLU A 763 -6.93 8.36 36.96
C GLU A 763 -7.12 7.83 38.39
N ASP A 764 -8.28 8.10 39.00
CA ASP A 764 -8.63 7.61 40.33
C ASP A 764 -8.66 6.06 40.34
N LEU A 765 -9.20 5.43 39.29
CA LEU A 765 -9.18 3.98 39.11
C LEU A 765 -7.74 3.45 39.03
N MET A 766 -6.87 4.08 38.24
CA MET A 766 -5.45 3.70 38.10
C MET A 766 -4.64 3.86 39.40
N ARG A 767 -5.17 4.62 40.38
CA ARG A 767 -4.57 4.85 41.70
C ARG A 767 -5.23 4.05 42.82
N SER A 768 -6.25 3.24 42.51
CA SER A 768 -7.11 2.62 43.51
C SER A 768 -6.52 1.40 44.23
N SER A 769 -5.45 0.79 43.68
CA SER A 769 -4.82 -0.40 44.27
C SER A 769 -3.67 -0.05 45.23
N GLU A 770 -3.27 -1.02 46.06
CA GLU A 770 -2.08 -0.90 46.94
C GLU A 770 -0.79 -0.68 46.14
N ASN A 771 -0.75 -1.20 44.90
CA ASN A 771 0.35 -1.05 43.95
C ASN A 771 -0.19 -0.35 42.69
N PRO A 772 -0.27 0.99 42.68
CA PRO A 772 -0.92 1.75 41.61
C PRO A 772 -0.11 1.71 40.31
N ALA A 773 -0.76 2.08 39.20
CA ALA A 773 -0.09 2.26 37.93
C ALA A 773 0.98 3.37 38.03
N ARG A 774 2.15 3.10 37.44
CA ARG A 774 3.38 3.88 37.53
C ARG A 774 3.46 4.98 36.49
N ASN A 775 2.94 4.74 35.28
CA ASN A 775 2.95 5.69 34.16
C ASN A 775 1.54 6.00 33.65
N ILE A 776 0.76 6.72 34.46
CA ILE A 776 -0.67 7.00 34.21
C ILE A 776 -0.88 7.79 32.91
N GLU A 777 -0.01 8.75 32.58
CA GLU A 777 -0.15 9.53 31.35
C GLU A 777 -0.05 8.66 30.10
N GLU A 778 0.88 7.70 30.05
CA GLU A 778 0.93 6.76 28.92
C GLU A 778 -0.32 5.86 28.85
N ARG A 779 -0.89 5.46 30.00
CA ARG A 779 -2.14 4.68 30.02
C ARG A 779 -3.31 5.49 29.46
N LYS A 780 -3.41 6.77 29.82
CA LYS A 780 -4.43 7.69 29.29
C LYS A 780 -4.31 7.83 27.78
N HIS A 781 -3.09 8.03 27.28
CA HIS A 781 -2.87 8.12 25.83
C HIS A 781 -3.24 6.83 25.09
N ASP A 782 -2.82 5.67 25.59
CA ASP A 782 -3.16 4.38 24.97
C ASP A 782 -4.67 4.08 25.03
N ILE A 783 -5.36 4.48 26.10
CA ILE A 783 -6.81 4.36 26.20
C ILE A 783 -7.53 5.31 25.23
N ASN A 784 -7.05 6.54 25.08
CA ASN A 784 -7.56 7.46 24.08
C ASN A 784 -7.38 6.89 22.66
N ALA A 785 -6.24 6.25 22.38
CA ALA A 785 -6.01 5.54 21.13
C ALA A 785 -7.01 4.39 20.91
N GLN A 786 -7.30 3.61 21.95
CA GLN A 786 -8.30 2.54 21.90
C GLN A 786 -9.73 3.06 21.67
N ILE A 787 -10.10 4.16 22.31
CA ILE A 787 -11.39 4.84 22.10
C ILE A 787 -11.49 5.38 20.67
N ALA A 788 -10.41 5.99 20.17
CA ALA A 788 -10.36 6.49 18.80
C ALA A 788 -10.52 5.37 17.77
N ALA A 789 -9.85 4.24 17.98
CA ALA A 789 -10.02 3.05 17.14
C ALA A 789 -11.46 2.55 17.12
N VAL A 790 -12.10 2.42 18.29
CA VAL A 790 -13.51 2.02 18.38
C VAL A 790 -14.44 3.03 17.71
N ARG A 791 -14.18 4.33 17.91
CA ARG A 791 -14.94 5.40 17.24
C ARG A 791 -14.78 5.38 15.72
N LYS A 792 -13.59 5.09 15.21
CA LYS A 792 -13.35 4.89 13.78
C LYS A 792 -14.22 3.74 13.25
N GLY A 793 -14.27 2.61 13.97
CA GLY A 793 -15.14 1.49 13.61
C GLY A 793 -16.62 1.89 13.51
N ILE A 794 -17.12 2.68 14.45
CA ILE A 794 -18.50 3.21 14.43
C ILE A 794 -18.74 4.07 13.18
N LEU A 795 -17.83 5.02 12.90
CA LEU A 795 -17.95 5.92 11.75
C LEU A 795 -17.97 5.17 10.41
N GLU A 796 -17.18 4.10 10.27
CA GLU A 796 -17.15 3.28 9.06
C GLU A 796 -18.38 2.35 8.93
N ILE A 797 -19.03 1.99 10.03
CA ILE A 797 -20.32 1.26 9.98
C ILE A 797 -21.45 2.20 9.51
N ASP A 798 -21.40 3.47 9.90
CA ASP A 798 -22.42 4.46 9.55
C ASP A 798 -22.32 5.00 8.10
N SER A 799 -21.14 4.88 7.46
CA SER A 799 -20.88 5.30 6.08
C SER A 799 -21.34 4.30 5.03
#